data_AF-A0AAW0F340-F1
#
_entry.id   AF-A0AAW0F340-F1
#
_cell.length_a   1.000
_cell.length_b   1.000
_cell.length_c   1.000
_cell.angle_alpha   90.00
_cell.angle_beta   90.00
_cell.angle_gamma   90.00
#
_symmetry.space_group_name_H-M   'P 1'
#
loop_
_entity.id
_entity.type
_entity.pdbx_description
1 polymer ?
#
loop_
_entity_poly.entity_id
_entity_poly.type
_entity_poly.pdbx_seq_one_letter_code
_entity_poly.pdbx_strand_id
1 'polypeptide(L)'
;MSSGQGSILHGGATAGDGRLSAMDLRRITAVLEACGVSEVRGSPQIYAHPEFIHLISPRDLTFLVAHADVLATHKSLRYDVRAFTGVLWGMVQHAERQIEKLLGASEALAAAARDDVAAAALAPTPSSSYAAASTAAAPSPVASIANLYTAVFPHLVQVHRVTTLLRAYESRTARAEVRDARRIAQVDIDVVARLATRLSHLFLCEAGEPSATTPHGTAAALNVTAAYTTIGHHLFRTTEVALGAVMLLLSALIARPGSDAGPILRFFNSVDAWRASGLGLVSTESYGAALHTVLLSLLHRRRDFDNVEAVAAALLLQRLASRPPYRWCTFRLLYFSVQEVSAGAAAVDRVGSCAFGQLLLFRRVQRALQWCLTTDGSETAEEVAAVKALRRAVAAQVRLTWLEPSRHDGAAESPRLLSYYELLVLAALQGMPEADLTKDAELLRRAQQTRLSAEPEVLTASFLRLLLACCYTVPPPPADTAASHALLSTPSTLALYASLARHVLQVPLCSSASDAGEVNQLFASAALRTDTLMDLCVWSAVQNTREDEREASERPATPLEDAAAAAVDTVETASAPASGAKAGPAALPLPPIPATTTRLADTRSDTTAAPPLPRPPSPITALFHLIRSDVAALFAGNEDVLLHTPGAARSRAKNFPDGFRAMTLTTVRLVFAALRTADLFHHIVATDMLPVIAQLFALRAYYPVSPSATDAERQAARRLLALMQNTLAQLPQEMTAVTVNRLLCRQLVPLSTTAAQANRLRLALFEGYLRSMATASAANAVTDELMLRYWVDVAVPAITNGYSAALCNAGHDFLTAAFRAEKYVSPLFVPTYIALYIPTVELSNTGGSVGQSSNYPPLSVSVVQHFARMVRASCHGIERCDATALARLFEEDAGTEGDASAPAAHSAAAAFVAKLSPTQRTALSKLTPTNAVLLVVSALFDRLCLLWNSTPGHVRVAQDLFMSYFSGLCNLLQCTSTPVLQRVCASIEAIEVEHLRGSGNVQFQFLKHVSAVVDTVQGPSKVGIAEWFLKMNQRIQEQNYGKHSKL
;
A
#
# COMPACT_ATOMS: atom_id res chain seq x y z
N MET A 1 -17.09 -22.61 1.69
CA MET A 1 -15.74 -22.60 1.07
C MET A 1 -15.11 -21.20 0.98
N SER A 2 -15.66 -20.17 1.65
CA SER A 2 -15.17 -18.79 1.60
C SER A 2 -14.06 -18.43 2.62
N SER A 3 -13.78 -19.27 3.63
CA SER A 3 -12.85 -18.93 4.71
C SER A 3 -11.40 -19.38 4.53
N GLY A 4 -11.08 -20.18 3.50
CA GLY A 4 -9.72 -20.70 3.28
C GLY A 4 -8.88 -19.95 2.23
N GLN A 5 -9.47 -18.99 1.51
CA GLN A 5 -8.82 -18.36 0.35
C GLN A 5 -7.84 -17.23 0.70
N GLY A 6 -7.83 -16.76 1.95
CA GLY A 6 -6.86 -15.76 2.42
C GLY A 6 -5.40 -16.24 2.40
N SER A 7 -5.17 -17.55 2.43
CA SER A 7 -3.82 -18.12 2.51
C SER A 7 -3.10 -18.21 1.15
N ILE A 8 -3.81 -18.18 0.03
CA ILE A 8 -3.19 -18.35 -1.31
C ILE A 8 -2.66 -17.01 -1.86
N LEU A 9 -3.20 -15.88 -1.37
CA LEU A 9 -2.75 -14.54 -1.75
C LEU A 9 -1.63 -13.99 -0.85
N HIS A 10 -1.34 -14.63 0.28
CA HIS A 10 -0.20 -14.29 1.14
C HIS A 10 0.98 -15.20 0.81
N GLY A 11 1.88 -14.68 -0.01
CA GLY A 11 3.19 -15.29 -0.20
C GLY A 11 3.91 -15.40 1.14
N GLY A 12 4.41 -16.61 1.44
CA GLY A 12 5.43 -16.85 2.44
C GLY A 12 5.05 -16.43 3.86
N ALA A 13 4.11 -17.15 4.48
CA ALA A 13 4.26 -17.36 5.92
C ALA A 13 5.46 -18.30 6.09
N THR A 14 6.60 -17.76 6.50
CA THR A 14 7.61 -18.56 7.20
C THR A 14 6.87 -19.33 8.28
N ALA A 15 6.95 -20.66 8.25
CA ALA A 15 6.38 -21.56 9.23
C ALA A 15 6.96 -21.23 10.60
N GLY A 16 6.38 -20.25 11.29
CA GLY A 16 6.53 -20.12 12.72
C GLY A 16 5.85 -21.33 13.35
N ASP A 17 6.49 -21.89 14.37
CA ASP A 17 5.95 -22.92 15.27
C ASP A 17 4.56 -22.53 15.79
N GLY A 18 3.53 -22.72 14.96
CA GLY A 18 2.15 -22.63 15.38
C GLY A 18 1.92 -23.82 16.30
N ARG A 19 1.97 -23.59 17.62
CA ARG A 19 1.58 -24.59 18.62
C ARG A 19 0.21 -25.14 18.22
N LEU A 20 0.17 -26.38 17.73
CA LEU A 20 -1.08 -27.06 17.44
C LEU A 20 -1.92 -27.14 18.71
N SER A 21 -3.24 -26.93 18.57
CA SER A 21 -4.14 -27.16 19.68
C SER A 21 -4.15 -28.67 20.02
N ALA A 22 -4.28 -29.00 21.30
CA ALA A 22 -4.42 -30.38 21.74
C ALA A 22 -5.65 -31.08 21.11
N MET A 23 -6.66 -30.30 20.72
CA MET A 23 -7.86 -30.76 20.02
C MET A 23 -7.54 -31.20 18.58
N ASP A 24 -6.73 -30.44 17.85
CA ASP A 24 -6.36 -30.77 16.47
C ASP A 24 -5.49 -32.02 16.43
N LEU A 25 -4.53 -32.16 17.35
CA LEU A 25 -3.72 -33.38 17.49
C LEU A 25 -4.59 -34.60 17.77
N ARG A 26 -5.54 -34.52 18.72
CA ARG A 26 -6.48 -35.62 19.00
C ARG A 26 -7.31 -36.00 17.78
N ARG A 27 -7.77 -35.00 17.02
CA ARG A 27 -8.56 -35.24 15.80
C ARG A 27 -7.72 -35.88 14.70
N ILE A 28 -6.47 -35.46 14.51
CA ILE A 28 -5.54 -36.10 13.57
C ILE A 28 -5.35 -37.57 13.96
N THR A 29 -5.06 -37.86 15.24
CA THR A 29 -4.90 -39.23 15.73
C THR A 29 -6.16 -40.08 15.52
N ALA A 30 -7.35 -39.54 15.82
CA ALA A 30 -8.61 -40.25 15.61
C ALA A 30 -8.86 -40.59 14.12
N VAL A 31 -8.50 -39.68 13.20
CA VAL A 31 -8.60 -39.95 11.75
C VAL A 31 -7.61 -41.04 11.33
N LEU A 32 -6.37 -41.00 11.81
CA LEU A 32 -5.35 -42.02 11.52
C LEU A 32 -5.73 -43.39 12.09
N GLU A 33 -6.32 -43.44 13.28
CA GLU A 33 -6.88 -44.66 13.90
C GLU A 33 -8.05 -45.22 13.09
N ALA A 34 -8.97 -44.36 12.64
CA ALA A 34 -10.09 -44.76 11.79
C ALA A 34 -9.62 -45.32 10.43
N CYS A 35 -8.52 -44.79 9.89
CA CYS A 35 -7.88 -45.30 8.68
C CYS A 35 -7.10 -46.61 8.90
N GLY A 36 -6.98 -47.09 10.14
CA GLY A 36 -6.23 -48.29 10.50
C GLY A 36 -4.71 -48.12 10.48
N VAL A 37 -4.19 -46.90 10.36
CA VAL A 37 -2.75 -46.63 10.22
C VAL A 37 -2.08 -46.18 11.54
N SER A 38 -2.75 -46.30 12.69
CA SER A 38 -2.14 -46.00 13.99
C SER A 38 -1.13 -47.09 14.39
N GLU A 39 0.07 -46.69 14.86
CA GLU A 39 1.13 -47.62 15.31
C GLU A 39 0.66 -48.59 16.41
N VAL A 40 -0.32 -48.20 17.21
CA VAL A 40 -0.86 -49.00 18.33
C VAL A 40 -1.57 -50.27 17.85
N ARG A 41 -1.96 -50.33 16.57
CA ARG A 41 -2.61 -51.49 15.93
C ARG A 41 -1.94 -51.87 14.62
N GLY A 42 -0.60 -51.81 14.55
CA GLY A 42 0.17 -52.23 13.36
C GLY A 42 -0.26 -53.63 12.90
N SER A 43 -1.20 -53.68 11.96
CA SER A 43 -1.83 -54.92 11.54
C SER A 43 -1.27 -55.30 10.18
N PRO A 44 -0.70 -56.51 10.03
CA PRO A 44 -0.40 -57.06 8.72
C PRO A 44 -1.65 -57.20 7.82
N GLN A 45 -2.86 -56.95 8.33
CA GLN A 45 -4.12 -57.03 7.58
C GLN A 45 -4.29 -55.96 6.49
N ILE A 46 -3.63 -54.80 6.55
CA ILE A 46 -3.72 -53.80 5.45
C ILE A 46 -3.12 -54.36 4.16
N TYR A 47 -2.13 -55.26 4.27
CA TYR A 47 -1.51 -55.94 3.13
C TYR A 47 -2.24 -57.23 2.72
N ALA A 48 -3.12 -57.76 3.57
CA ALA A 48 -3.85 -59.02 3.32
C ALA A 48 -5.30 -58.80 2.84
N HIS A 49 -5.96 -57.70 3.23
CA HIS A 49 -7.35 -57.40 2.89
C HIS A 49 -7.59 -55.92 2.56
N PRO A 50 -7.34 -55.49 1.31
CA PRO A 50 -7.57 -54.11 0.87
C PRO A 50 -9.05 -53.67 0.95
N GLU A 51 -10.00 -54.61 1.04
CA GLU A 51 -11.43 -54.35 1.21
C GLU A 51 -11.86 -53.76 2.58
N PHE A 52 -11.00 -53.75 3.61
CA PHE A 52 -11.32 -53.21 4.94
C PHE A 52 -10.70 -51.83 5.26
N ILE A 53 -10.05 -51.19 4.30
CA ILE A 53 -9.49 -49.85 4.49
C ILE A 53 -10.64 -48.84 4.53
N HIS A 54 -10.81 -48.16 5.67
CA HIS A 54 -11.79 -47.08 5.78
C HIS A 54 -11.43 -45.98 4.78
N LEU A 55 -12.28 -45.77 3.76
CA LEU A 55 -12.12 -44.67 2.81
C LEU A 55 -12.14 -43.36 3.61
N ILE A 56 -11.06 -42.58 3.49
CA ILE A 56 -10.92 -41.29 4.16
C ILE A 56 -12.07 -40.40 3.68
N SER A 57 -12.94 -39.98 4.60
CA SER A 57 -14.07 -39.13 4.22
C SER A 57 -13.56 -37.83 3.58
N PRO A 58 -14.28 -37.21 2.64
CA PRO A 58 -13.86 -35.93 2.05
C PRO A 58 -13.61 -34.85 3.10
N ARG A 59 -14.36 -34.87 4.21
CA ARG A 59 -14.21 -33.93 5.32
C ARG A 59 -12.91 -34.15 6.08
N ASP A 60 -12.58 -35.40 6.37
CA ASP A 60 -11.35 -35.75 7.08
C ASP A 60 -10.12 -35.52 6.20
N LEU A 61 -10.20 -35.85 4.91
CA LEU A 61 -9.14 -35.53 3.95
C LEU A 61 -8.88 -34.03 3.87
N THR A 62 -9.92 -33.19 3.88
CA THR A 62 -9.77 -31.72 3.91
C THR A 62 -9.07 -31.27 5.19
N PHE A 63 -9.44 -31.86 6.33
CA PHE A 63 -8.83 -31.55 7.62
C PHE A 63 -7.35 -31.95 7.66
N LEU A 64 -7.00 -33.11 7.11
CA LEU A 64 -5.61 -33.56 7.00
C LEU A 64 -4.79 -32.65 6.08
N VAL A 65 -5.34 -32.21 4.94
CA VAL A 65 -4.64 -31.27 4.03
C VAL A 65 -4.33 -29.94 4.73
N ALA A 66 -5.25 -29.43 5.54
CA ALA A 66 -5.02 -28.20 6.32
C ALA A 66 -3.88 -28.36 7.36
N HIS A 67 -3.50 -29.61 7.69
CA HIS A 67 -2.44 -29.96 8.62
C HIS A 67 -1.34 -30.83 7.97
N ALA A 68 -1.17 -30.70 6.64
CA ALA A 68 -0.23 -31.54 5.88
C ALA A 68 1.22 -31.42 6.37
N ASP A 69 1.67 -30.19 6.63
CA ASP A 69 3.02 -29.93 7.18
C ASP A 69 3.20 -30.56 8.55
N VAL A 70 2.15 -30.55 9.38
CA VAL A 70 2.18 -31.14 10.72
C VAL A 70 2.31 -32.65 10.63
N LEU A 71 1.54 -33.31 9.76
CA LEU A 71 1.66 -34.75 9.52
C LEU A 71 3.10 -35.13 9.11
N ALA A 72 3.71 -34.33 8.25
CA ALA A 72 5.05 -34.56 7.74
C ALA A 72 6.16 -34.28 8.78
N THR A 73 6.01 -33.25 9.62
CA THR A 73 7.11 -32.71 10.46
C THR A 73 6.99 -33.03 11.96
N HIS A 74 5.78 -33.23 12.49
CA HIS A 74 5.54 -33.26 13.94
C HIS A 74 5.93 -34.61 14.56
N LYS A 75 7.03 -34.62 15.33
CA LYS A 75 7.66 -35.82 15.89
C LYS A 75 6.78 -36.66 16.82
N SER A 76 5.76 -36.07 17.45
CA SER A 76 4.89 -36.80 18.38
C SER A 76 3.77 -37.59 17.71
N LEU A 77 3.54 -37.39 16.40
CA LEU A 77 2.54 -38.15 15.66
C LEU A 77 3.13 -39.50 15.25
N ARG A 78 2.59 -40.57 15.85
CA ARG A 78 2.96 -41.97 15.62
C ARG A 78 1.90 -42.66 14.77
N TYR A 79 2.25 -43.02 13.54
CA TYR A 79 1.38 -43.72 12.59
C TYR A 79 2.24 -44.45 11.54
N ASP A 80 1.71 -45.53 10.98
CA ASP A 80 2.32 -46.25 9.87
C ASP A 80 2.26 -45.40 8.59
N VAL A 81 3.34 -44.65 8.37
CA VAL A 81 3.47 -43.76 7.23
C VAL A 81 3.46 -44.52 5.91
N ARG A 82 3.96 -45.76 5.88
CA ARG A 82 4.00 -46.59 4.67
C ARG A 82 2.60 -47.05 4.27
N ALA A 83 1.80 -47.52 5.23
CA ALA A 83 0.41 -47.86 4.99
C ALA A 83 -0.39 -46.62 4.56
N PHE A 84 -0.22 -45.50 5.26
CA PHE A 84 -0.94 -44.26 4.94
C PHE A 84 -0.60 -43.71 3.55
N THR A 85 0.69 -43.64 3.19
CA THR A 85 1.09 -43.25 1.83
C THR A 85 0.56 -44.24 0.77
N GLY A 86 0.53 -45.54 1.06
CA GLY A 86 -0.09 -46.54 0.20
C GLY A 86 -1.56 -46.24 -0.12
N VAL A 87 -2.34 -45.86 0.89
CA VAL A 87 -3.74 -45.42 0.72
C VAL A 87 -3.82 -44.18 -0.17
N LEU A 88 -3.00 -43.16 0.10
CA LEU A 88 -2.98 -41.93 -0.70
C LEU A 88 -2.64 -42.20 -2.18
N TRP A 89 -1.61 -43.00 -2.45
CA TRP A 89 -1.25 -43.36 -3.83
C TRP A 89 -2.35 -44.17 -4.54
N GLY A 90 -3.00 -45.10 -3.82
CA GLY A 90 -4.18 -45.81 -4.34
C GLY A 90 -5.33 -44.86 -4.69
N MET A 91 -5.56 -43.82 -3.87
CA MET A 91 -6.55 -42.78 -4.14
C MET A 91 -6.20 -41.94 -5.39
N VAL A 92 -4.92 -41.63 -5.64
CA VAL A 92 -4.50 -40.93 -6.87
C VAL A 92 -4.71 -41.80 -8.10
N GLN A 93 -4.26 -43.06 -8.06
CA GLN A 93 -4.41 -44.01 -9.17
C GLN A 93 -5.88 -44.27 -9.49
N HIS A 94 -6.74 -44.40 -8.48
CA HIS A 94 -8.18 -44.53 -8.68
C HIS A 94 -8.76 -43.30 -9.37
N ALA A 95 -8.44 -42.09 -8.88
CA ALA A 95 -8.94 -40.86 -9.47
C ALA A 95 -8.44 -40.66 -10.91
N GLU A 96 -7.19 -41.01 -11.22
CA GLU A 96 -6.61 -40.94 -12.56
C GLU A 96 -7.36 -41.82 -13.58
N ARG A 97 -7.70 -43.06 -13.21
CA ARG A 97 -8.51 -43.97 -14.06
C ARG A 97 -9.94 -43.48 -14.24
N GLN A 98 -10.55 -42.91 -13.21
CA GLN A 98 -11.92 -42.37 -13.32
C GLN A 98 -11.95 -41.13 -14.21
N ILE A 99 -10.99 -40.22 -14.06
CA ILE A 99 -10.86 -39.04 -14.94
C ILE A 99 -10.64 -39.49 -16.38
N GLU A 100 -9.76 -40.46 -16.63
CA GLU A 100 -9.56 -41.03 -17.97
C GLU A 100 -10.83 -41.61 -18.57
N LYS A 101 -11.55 -42.45 -17.81
CA LYS A 101 -12.80 -43.05 -18.26
C LYS A 101 -13.84 -42.00 -18.63
N LEU A 102 -13.95 -40.94 -17.83
CA LEU A 102 -14.90 -39.85 -18.04
C LEU A 102 -14.51 -38.99 -19.26
N LEU A 103 -13.23 -38.66 -19.42
CA LEU A 103 -12.73 -37.93 -20.59
C LEU A 103 -12.92 -38.74 -21.88
N GLY A 104 -12.59 -40.04 -21.89
CA GLY A 104 -12.81 -40.90 -23.04
C GLY A 104 -14.29 -41.06 -23.40
N ALA A 105 -15.19 -41.12 -22.42
CA ALA A 105 -16.63 -41.11 -22.66
C ALA A 105 -17.10 -39.79 -23.31
N SER A 106 -16.53 -38.65 -22.90
CA SER A 106 -16.84 -37.35 -23.50
C SER A 106 -16.38 -37.24 -24.95
N GLU A 107 -15.21 -37.80 -25.28
CA GLU A 107 -14.69 -37.83 -26.66
C GLU A 107 -15.55 -38.71 -27.57
N ALA A 108 -16.00 -39.87 -27.07
CA ALA A 108 -16.91 -40.76 -27.80
C ALA A 108 -18.27 -40.10 -28.06
N LEU A 109 -18.83 -39.38 -27.08
CA LEU A 109 -20.05 -38.59 -27.23
C LEU A 109 -19.90 -37.48 -28.27
N ALA A 110 -18.76 -36.78 -28.26
CA ALA A 110 -18.45 -35.72 -29.23
C ALA A 110 -18.15 -36.24 -30.64
N ALA A 111 -17.71 -37.49 -30.78
CA ALA A 111 -17.56 -38.16 -32.07
C ALA A 111 -18.94 -38.57 -32.64
N ALA A 112 -19.78 -39.22 -31.83
CA ALA A 112 -21.13 -39.63 -32.24
C ALA A 112 -22.00 -38.45 -32.68
N ALA A 113 -21.95 -37.32 -31.96
CA ALA A 113 -22.68 -36.11 -32.33
C ALA A 113 -22.20 -35.49 -33.66
N ARG A 114 -20.94 -35.69 -34.05
CA ARG A 114 -20.41 -35.23 -35.35
C ARG A 114 -20.88 -36.13 -36.49
N ASP A 115 -20.92 -37.43 -36.26
CA ASP A 115 -21.41 -38.39 -37.26
C ASP A 115 -22.90 -38.20 -37.54
N ASP A 116 -23.71 -37.86 -36.53
CA ASP A 116 -25.13 -37.53 -36.71
C ASP A 116 -25.35 -36.23 -37.50
N VAL A 117 -24.53 -35.19 -37.28
CA VAL A 117 -24.63 -33.92 -38.03
C VAL A 117 -24.10 -34.07 -39.46
N ALA A 118 -23.05 -34.87 -39.66
CA ALA A 118 -22.54 -35.20 -41.00
C ALA A 118 -23.52 -36.09 -41.78
N ALA A 119 -24.18 -37.04 -41.12
CA ALA A 119 -25.24 -37.87 -41.71
C ALA A 119 -26.49 -37.05 -42.05
N ALA A 120 -26.86 -36.07 -41.22
CA ALA A 120 -27.97 -35.16 -41.49
C ALA A 120 -27.69 -34.19 -42.65
N ALA A 121 -26.43 -33.78 -42.85
CA ALA A 121 -26.01 -32.94 -43.97
C ALA A 121 -25.94 -33.69 -45.33
N LEU A 122 -25.89 -35.03 -45.30
CA LEU A 122 -25.86 -35.90 -46.49
C LEU A 122 -27.22 -36.51 -46.84
N ALA A 123 -28.26 -36.28 -46.03
CA ALA A 123 -29.60 -36.79 -46.30
C ALA A 123 -30.36 -35.89 -47.32
N PRO A 124 -30.92 -36.44 -48.41
CA PRO A 124 -31.75 -35.67 -49.34
C PRO A 124 -33.06 -35.30 -48.64
N THR A 125 -33.45 -34.03 -48.72
CA THR A 125 -34.73 -33.51 -48.21
C THR A 125 -35.92 -34.33 -48.68
N PRO A 126 -36.75 -34.92 -47.79
CA PRO A 126 -38.08 -35.36 -48.15
C PRO A 126 -39.12 -34.35 -47.67
N SER A 127 -40.02 -34.03 -48.59
CA SER A 127 -41.22 -33.23 -48.39
C SER A 127 -42.16 -33.88 -47.38
N SER A 128 -42.61 -33.10 -46.39
CA SER A 128 -43.93 -33.14 -45.73
C SER A 128 -44.68 -34.49 -45.64
N SER A 129 -44.80 -35.04 -44.42
CA SER A 129 -46.10 -35.39 -43.84
C SER A 129 -46.02 -35.73 -42.34
N TYR A 130 -47.08 -35.37 -41.62
CA TYR A 130 -47.34 -35.65 -40.21
C TYR A 130 -47.40 -37.15 -39.92
N ALA A 131 -46.61 -37.63 -38.96
CA ALA A 131 -46.97 -38.77 -38.12
C ALA A 131 -46.23 -38.69 -36.77
N ALA A 132 -47.02 -38.67 -35.69
CA ALA A 132 -46.55 -38.74 -34.32
C ALA A 132 -45.89 -40.10 -34.07
N ALA A 133 -44.56 -40.13 -34.01
CA ALA A 133 -43.79 -41.21 -33.44
C ALA A 133 -43.08 -40.69 -32.18
N SER A 134 -43.35 -41.37 -31.07
CA SER A 134 -42.69 -41.22 -29.77
C SER A 134 -41.17 -41.16 -29.94
N THR A 135 -40.61 -39.95 -29.93
CA THR A 135 -39.18 -39.74 -29.75
C THR A 135 -38.89 -39.75 -28.27
N ALA A 136 -38.24 -40.83 -27.82
CA ALA A 136 -37.51 -40.82 -26.57
C ALA A 136 -36.62 -39.57 -26.57
N ALA A 137 -36.82 -38.69 -25.60
CA ALA A 137 -36.10 -37.43 -25.50
C ALA A 137 -34.59 -37.72 -25.46
N ALA A 138 -33.91 -37.48 -26.58
CA ALA A 138 -32.45 -37.44 -26.59
C ALA A 138 -32.04 -36.36 -25.56
N PRO A 139 -31.19 -36.69 -24.58
CA PRO A 139 -30.76 -35.71 -23.59
C PRO A 139 -30.11 -34.54 -24.34
N SER A 140 -30.55 -33.30 -24.04
CA SER A 140 -29.92 -32.14 -24.64
C SER A 140 -28.41 -32.19 -24.38
N PRO A 141 -27.55 -31.74 -25.32
CA PRO A 141 -26.10 -31.76 -25.15
C PRO A 141 -25.65 -31.05 -23.86
N VAL A 142 -26.42 -30.06 -23.40
CA VAL A 142 -26.23 -29.34 -22.13
C VAL A 142 -26.43 -30.24 -20.90
N ALA A 143 -27.42 -31.14 -20.91
CA ALA A 143 -27.65 -32.11 -19.83
C ALA A 143 -26.51 -33.15 -19.74
N SER A 144 -25.96 -33.55 -20.89
CA SER A 144 -24.84 -34.50 -20.95
C SER A 144 -23.54 -33.92 -20.37
N ILE A 145 -23.23 -32.65 -20.67
CA ILE A 145 -22.04 -31.95 -20.15
C ILE A 145 -22.16 -31.69 -18.64
N ALA A 146 -23.34 -31.29 -18.15
CA ALA A 146 -23.57 -31.09 -16.72
C ALA A 146 -23.38 -32.40 -15.92
N ASN A 147 -23.80 -33.54 -16.48
CA ASN A 147 -23.58 -34.86 -15.89
C ASN A 147 -22.10 -35.24 -15.85
N LEU A 148 -21.35 -34.96 -16.92
CA LEU A 148 -19.89 -35.16 -16.97
C LEU A 148 -19.18 -34.33 -15.88
N TYR A 149 -19.53 -33.04 -15.77
CA TYR A 149 -18.94 -32.14 -14.78
C TYR A 149 -19.24 -32.57 -13.35
N THR A 150 -20.46 -33.04 -13.08
CA THR A 150 -20.83 -33.57 -11.76
C THR A 150 -20.07 -34.86 -11.44
N ALA A 151 -19.77 -35.68 -12.44
CA ALA A 151 -19.01 -36.93 -12.26
C ALA A 151 -17.49 -36.69 -12.06
N VAL A 152 -16.90 -35.70 -12.76
CA VAL A 152 -15.45 -35.42 -12.70
C VAL A 152 -15.07 -34.65 -11.42
N PHE A 153 -15.93 -33.74 -10.95
CA PHE A 153 -15.63 -32.83 -9.83
C PHE A 153 -15.11 -33.52 -8.55
N PRO A 154 -15.72 -34.60 -8.02
CA PRO A 154 -15.23 -35.27 -6.81
C PRO A 154 -13.80 -35.80 -6.98
N HIS A 155 -13.46 -36.30 -8.17
CA HIS A 155 -12.14 -36.82 -8.47
C HIS A 155 -11.09 -35.72 -8.56
N LEU A 156 -11.41 -34.55 -9.12
CA LEU A 156 -10.49 -33.40 -9.13
C LEU A 156 -10.20 -32.89 -7.71
N VAL A 157 -11.23 -32.79 -6.87
CA VAL A 157 -11.08 -32.41 -5.46
C VAL A 157 -10.22 -33.42 -4.71
N GLN A 158 -10.43 -34.72 -4.95
CA GLN A 158 -9.60 -35.78 -4.39
C GLN A 158 -8.15 -35.67 -4.85
N VAL A 159 -7.90 -35.49 -6.15
CA VAL A 159 -6.56 -35.31 -6.72
C VAL A 159 -5.85 -34.13 -6.06
N HIS A 160 -6.48 -32.95 -6.01
CA HIS A 160 -5.90 -31.77 -5.37
C HIS A 160 -5.48 -32.05 -3.92
N ARG A 161 -6.39 -32.63 -3.12
CA ARG A 161 -6.16 -32.88 -1.69
C ARG A 161 -5.05 -33.91 -1.46
N VAL A 162 -5.12 -35.04 -2.15
CA VAL A 162 -4.17 -36.13 -1.96
C VAL A 162 -2.78 -35.73 -2.45
N THR A 163 -2.67 -35.04 -3.59
CA THR A 163 -1.38 -34.59 -4.11
C THR A 163 -0.73 -33.52 -3.23
N THR A 164 -1.54 -32.67 -2.59
CA THR A 164 -1.03 -31.70 -1.59
C THR A 164 -0.43 -32.40 -0.37
N LEU A 165 -1.09 -33.46 0.14
CA LEU A 165 -0.54 -34.28 1.24
C LEU A 165 0.74 -35.00 0.84
N LEU A 166 0.73 -35.68 -0.31
CA LEU A 166 1.90 -36.39 -0.82
C LEU A 166 3.08 -35.42 -1.03
N ARG A 167 2.82 -34.20 -1.52
CA ARG A 167 3.87 -33.18 -1.67
C ARG A 167 4.49 -32.77 -0.33
N ALA A 168 3.68 -32.63 0.73
CA ALA A 168 4.21 -32.31 2.05
C ALA A 168 5.16 -33.41 2.57
N TYR A 169 4.92 -34.67 2.18
CA TYR A 169 5.76 -35.80 2.57
C TYR A 169 7.08 -35.85 1.78
N GLU A 170 7.09 -35.28 0.58
CA GLU A 170 8.30 -35.06 -0.22
C GLU A 170 9.05 -33.77 0.15
N SER A 171 8.55 -32.97 1.10
CA SER A 171 9.24 -31.75 1.54
C SER A 171 10.57 -32.07 2.22
N ARG A 172 11.57 -31.20 2.03
CA ARG A 172 12.88 -31.31 2.72
C ARG A 172 12.76 -31.21 4.25
N THR A 173 11.70 -30.57 4.75
CA THR A 173 11.43 -30.43 6.19
C THR A 173 10.73 -31.65 6.79
N ALA A 174 10.21 -32.56 5.97
CA ALA A 174 9.54 -33.77 6.45
C ALA A 174 10.51 -34.66 7.23
N ARG A 175 9.98 -35.40 8.23
CA ARG A 175 10.76 -36.37 8.99
C ARG A 175 11.34 -37.43 8.05
N ALA A 176 12.57 -37.89 8.31
CA ALA A 176 13.22 -38.91 7.48
C ALA A 176 12.36 -40.18 7.36
N GLU A 177 11.73 -40.62 8.44
CA GLU A 177 10.78 -41.74 8.43
C GLU A 177 9.61 -41.53 7.47
N VAL A 178 9.12 -40.30 7.31
CA VAL A 178 8.00 -39.97 6.41
C VAL A 178 8.46 -39.95 4.96
N ARG A 179 9.60 -39.31 4.71
CA ARG A 179 10.19 -39.20 3.37
C ARG A 179 10.61 -40.57 2.82
N ASP A 180 11.16 -41.42 3.69
CA ASP A 180 11.77 -42.70 3.32
C ASP A 180 10.80 -43.89 3.48
N ALA A 181 9.58 -43.68 4.03
CA ALA A 181 8.58 -44.71 4.35
C ALA A 181 8.20 -45.64 3.19
N ARG A 182 8.05 -45.10 1.97
CA ARG A 182 7.70 -45.85 0.76
C ARG A 182 8.75 -45.60 -0.32
N ARG A 183 9.28 -46.68 -0.90
CA ARG A 183 9.96 -46.61 -2.20
C ARG A 183 8.91 -46.28 -3.25
N ILE A 184 8.87 -45.02 -3.69
CA ILE A 184 8.04 -44.61 -4.82
C ILE A 184 8.52 -45.38 -6.04
N ALA A 185 7.62 -46.15 -6.66
CA ALA A 185 7.93 -46.90 -7.86
C ALA A 185 7.90 -45.98 -9.09
N GLN A 186 8.59 -46.35 -10.16
CA GLN A 186 8.51 -45.62 -11.43
C GLN A 186 7.06 -45.51 -11.93
N VAL A 187 6.26 -46.55 -11.68
CA VAL A 187 4.83 -46.56 -11.99
C VAL A 187 4.06 -45.42 -11.32
N ASP A 188 4.42 -45.05 -10.09
CA ASP A 188 3.79 -43.93 -9.38
C ASP A 188 4.11 -42.59 -10.07
N ILE A 189 5.36 -42.40 -10.53
CA ILE A 189 5.78 -41.22 -11.30
C ILE A 189 5.04 -41.14 -12.63
N ASP A 190 4.94 -42.28 -13.34
CA ASP A 190 4.25 -42.35 -14.62
C ASP A 190 2.75 -42.04 -14.48
N VAL A 191 2.11 -42.48 -13.39
CA VAL A 191 0.71 -42.15 -13.07
C VAL A 191 0.55 -40.65 -12.87
N VAL A 192 1.42 -40.00 -12.09
CA VAL A 192 1.32 -38.55 -11.84
C VAL A 192 1.60 -37.76 -13.12
N ALA A 193 2.57 -38.17 -13.93
CA ALA A 193 2.85 -37.55 -15.22
C ALA A 193 1.67 -37.65 -16.19
N ARG A 194 1.04 -38.83 -16.32
CA ARG A 194 -0.17 -39.01 -17.14
C ARG A 194 -1.33 -38.17 -16.60
N LEU A 195 -1.54 -38.14 -15.30
CA LEU A 195 -2.57 -37.32 -14.67
C LEU A 195 -2.34 -35.84 -14.96
N ALA A 196 -1.09 -35.35 -14.87
CA ALA A 196 -0.74 -33.97 -15.19
C ALA A 196 -1.06 -33.62 -16.65
N THR A 197 -0.73 -34.51 -17.58
CA THR A 197 -1.04 -34.34 -19.01
C THR A 197 -2.55 -34.30 -19.26
N ARG A 198 -3.33 -35.21 -18.66
CA ARG A 198 -4.79 -35.23 -18.80
C ARG A 198 -5.46 -34.00 -18.21
N LEU A 199 -5.00 -33.52 -17.06
CA LEU A 199 -5.51 -32.30 -16.46
C LEU A 199 -5.13 -31.05 -17.28
N SER A 200 -3.95 -31.03 -17.89
CA SER A 200 -3.56 -29.96 -18.81
C SER A 200 -4.47 -29.93 -20.03
N HIS A 201 -4.76 -31.10 -20.60
CA HIS A 201 -5.70 -31.24 -21.71
C HIS A 201 -7.10 -30.77 -21.33
N LEU A 202 -7.66 -31.27 -20.22
CA LEU A 202 -8.97 -30.84 -19.72
C LEU A 202 -9.03 -29.32 -19.53
N PHE A 203 -8.00 -28.73 -18.91
CA PHE A 203 -7.94 -27.29 -18.66
C PHE A 203 -7.89 -26.47 -19.96
N LEU A 204 -7.16 -26.95 -20.99
CA LEU A 204 -7.15 -26.32 -22.31
C LEU A 204 -8.53 -26.42 -22.99
N CYS A 205 -9.18 -27.59 -22.95
CA CYS A 205 -10.52 -27.76 -23.50
C CYS A 205 -11.55 -26.85 -22.82
N GLU A 206 -11.50 -26.76 -21.49
CA GLU A 206 -12.37 -25.87 -20.71
C GLU A 206 -12.16 -24.39 -21.05
N ALA A 207 -10.93 -24.01 -21.42
CA ALA A 207 -10.58 -22.67 -21.88
C ALA A 207 -10.86 -22.42 -23.38
N GLY A 208 -11.31 -23.41 -24.14
CA GLY A 208 -11.54 -23.31 -25.58
C GLY A 208 -10.26 -23.29 -26.42
N GLU A 209 -9.15 -23.79 -25.89
CA GLU A 209 -7.86 -23.83 -26.57
C GLU A 209 -7.70 -25.11 -27.40
N PRO A 210 -7.15 -25.04 -28.62
CA PRO A 210 -6.79 -26.24 -29.37
C PRO A 210 -5.61 -26.94 -28.69
N SER A 211 -5.82 -28.18 -28.24
CA SER A 211 -4.73 -29.06 -27.80
C SER A 211 -3.96 -29.60 -29.01
N ALA A 212 -2.65 -29.81 -28.85
CA ALA A 212 -1.81 -30.41 -29.88
C ALA A 212 -2.16 -31.89 -30.17
N THR A 213 -2.87 -32.56 -29.25
CA THR A 213 -3.11 -34.02 -29.33
C THR A 213 -4.47 -34.41 -29.89
N THR A 214 -5.36 -33.47 -30.26
CA THR A 214 -6.73 -33.79 -30.71
C THR A 214 -7.20 -33.03 -31.95
N PRO A 215 -7.99 -33.65 -32.85
CA PRO A 215 -8.62 -32.99 -33.99
C PRO A 215 -9.71 -31.98 -33.54
N HIS A 216 -9.90 -30.92 -34.34
CA HIS A 216 -10.58 -29.64 -34.07
C HIS A 216 -12.07 -29.64 -33.58
N GLY A 217 -12.62 -30.77 -33.09
CA GLY A 217 -14.04 -30.89 -32.75
C GLY A 217 -14.40 -30.99 -31.25
N THR A 218 -13.50 -31.43 -30.37
CA THR A 218 -13.81 -31.71 -28.95
C THR A 218 -13.79 -30.47 -28.05
N ALA A 219 -13.01 -29.44 -28.41
CA ALA A 219 -12.88 -28.21 -27.63
C ALA A 219 -14.21 -27.43 -27.49
N ALA A 220 -15.12 -27.53 -28.46
CA ALA A 220 -16.35 -26.73 -28.46
C ALA A 220 -17.35 -27.12 -27.35
N ALA A 221 -17.40 -28.40 -26.96
CA ALA A 221 -18.40 -28.90 -26.01
C ALA A 221 -18.06 -28.59 -24.54
N LEU A 222 -16.77 -28.53 -24.18
CA LEU A 222 -16.32 -28.26 -22.81
C LEU A 222 -15.93 -26.80 -22.60
N ASN A 223 -15.95 -25.97 -23.65
CA ASN A 223 -15.50 -24.58 -23.59
C ASN A 223 -16.39 -23.72 -22.67
N VAL A 224 -15.96 -23.54 -21.42
CA VAL A 224 -16.62 -22.71 -20.41
C VAL A 224 -16.56 -21.23 -20.78
N THR A 225 -15.58 -20.83 -21.61
CA THR A 225 -15.46 -19.44 -22.09
C THR A 225 -16.51 -19.08 -23.14
N ALA A 226 -17.03 -20.06 -23.89
CA ALA A 226 -18.07 -19.85 -24.90
C ALA A 226 -19.50 -19.91 -24.32
N ALA A 227 -19.72 -20.77 -23.32
CA ALA A 227 -21.02 -20.92 -22.67
C ALA A 227 -20.85 -21.00 -21.14
N TYR A 228 -21.03 -19.87 -20.46
CA TYR A 228 -20.90 -19.81 -19.00
C TYR A 228 -21.97 -20.64 -18.29
N THR A 229 -21.53 -21.51 -17.37
CA THR A 229 -22.39 -22.18 -16.39
C THR A 229 -21.73 -22.13 -15.02
N THR A 230 -22.52 -21.99 -13.94
CA THR A 230 -21.99 -21.97 -12.56
C THR A 230 -21.20 -23.25 -12.24
N ILE A 231 -21.69 -24.39 -12.72
CA ILE A 231 -21.03 -25.69 -12.57
C ILE A 231 -19.70 -25.71 -13.34
N GLY A 232 -19.69 -25.26 -14.60
CA GLY A 232 -18.49 -25.18 -15.42
C GLY A 232 -17.43 -24.23 -14.83
N HIS A 233 -17.83 -23.09 -14.27
CA HIS A 233 -16.92 -22.17 -13.58
C HIS A 233 -16.23 -22.81 -12.37
N HIS A 234 -17.01 -23.49 -11.51
CA HIS A 234 -16.45 -24.18 -10.35
C HIS A 234 -15.53 -25.33 -10.76
N LEU A 235 -15.88 -26.06 -11.82
CA LEU A 235 -15.03 -27.11 -12.34
C LEU A 235 -13.73 -26.53 -12.89
N PHE A 236 -13.79 -25.51 -13.75
CA PHE A 236 -12.64 -24.87 -14.36
C PHE A 236 -11.61 -24.41 -13.32
N ARG A 237 -12.09 -23.79 -12.24
CA ARG A 237 -11.25 -23.39 -11.09
C ARG A 237 -10.68 -24.59 -10.33
N THR A 238 -11.45 -25.67 -10.20
CA THR A 238 -11.00 -26.90 -9.52
C THR A 238 -9.96 -27.63 -10.36
N THR A 239 -10.10 -27.65 -11.68
CA THR A 239 -9.12 -28.18 -12.63
C THR A 239 -7.80 -27.43 -12.51
N GLU A 240 -7.81 -26.09 -12.47
CA GLU A 240 -6.60 -25.28 -12.29
C GLU A 240 -5.87 -25.64 -10.99
N VAL A 241 -6.60 -25.73 -9.88
CA VAL A 241 -6.03 -26.02 -8.55
C VAL A 241 -5.52 -27.47 -8.45
N ALA A 242 -6.23 -28.42 -9.05
CA ALA A 242 -5.79 -29.82 -9.13
C ALA A 242 -4.54 -29.97 -9.99
N LEU A 243 -4.51 -29.34 -11.17
CA LEU A 243 -3.34 -29.31 -12.05
C LEU A 243 -2.14 -28.68 -11.34
N GLY A 244 -2.33 -27.54 -10.67
CA GLY A 244 -1.30 -26.89 -9.86
C GLY A 244 -0.67 -27.81 -8.82
N ALA A 245 -1.50 -28.50 -8.03
CA ALA A 245 -1.03 -29.44 -7.01
C ALA A 245 -0.29 -30.65 -7.61
N VAL A 246 -0.78 -31.19 -8.73
CA VAL A 246 -0.14 -32.30 -9.45
C VAL A 246 1.23 -31.89 -10.01
N MET A 247 1.37 -30.69 -10.60
CA MET A 247 2.66 -30.19 -11.11
C MET A 247 3.69 -30.04 -9.99
N LEU A 248 3.26 -29.56 -8.83
CA LEU A 248 4.11 -29.38 -7.65
C LEU A 248 4.51 -30.72 -7.01
N LEU A 249 3.62 -31.72 -7.00
CA LEU A 249 3.99 -33.08 -6.62
C LEU A 249 4.98 -33.68 -7.61
N LEU A 250 4.68 -33.62 -8.92
CA LEU A 250 5.52 -34.19 -9.97
C LEU A 250 6.95 -33.64 -9.93
N SER A 251 7.09 -32.33 -9.70
CA SER A 251 8.41 -31.69 -9.53
C SER A 251 9.11 -32.09 -8.23
N ALA A 252 8.41 -32.39 -7.15
CA ALA A 252 9.04 -32.89 -5.92
C ALA A 252 9.64 -34.31 -6.11
N LEU A 253 8.98 -35.16 -6.90
CA LEU A 253 9.42 -36.54 -7.16
C LEU A 253 10.75 -36.64 -7.91
N ILE A 254 11.15 -35.61 -8.65
CA ILE A 254 12.42 -35.61 -9.40
C ILE A 254 13.65 -35.56 -8.48
N ALA A 255 13.49 -35.06 -7.26
CA ALA A 255 14.57 -34.97 -6.28
C ALA A 255 14.97 -36.35 -5.72
N ARG A 256 14.14 -37.39 -5.92
CA ARG A 256 14.43 -38.73 -5.40
C ARG A 256 15.58 -39.39 -6.17
N PRO A 257 16.57 -39.98 -5.48
CA PRO A 257 17.62 -40.76 -6.14
C PRO A 257 17.03 -42.04 -6.76
N GLY A 258 17.46 -42.37 -7.98
CA GLY A 258 17.05 -43.58 -8.70
C GLY A 258 15.70 -43.48 -9.44
N SER A 259 15.00 -42.35 -9.40
CA SER A 259 13.83 -42.10 -10.26
C SER A 259 14.25 -41.74 -11.69
N ASP A 260 13.51 -42.25 -12.69
CA ASP A 260 13.65 -41.78 -14.07
C ASP A 260 12.99 -40.40 -14.20
N ALA A 261 13.80 -39.39 -14.53
CA ALA A 261 13.34 -38.03 -14.77
C ALA A 261 12.61 -37.88 -16.12
N GLY A 262 12.70 -38.85 -17.03
CA GLY A 262 12.15 -38.82 -18.38
C GLY A 262 10.67 -38.41 -18.44
N PRO A 263 9.74 -39.07 -17.73
CA PRO A 263 8.32 -38.70 -17.73
C PRO A 263 8.07 -37.27 -17.23
N ILE A 264 8.83 -36.83 -16.23
CA ILE A 264 8.75 -35.48 -15.64
C ILE A 264 9.20 -34.44 -16.66
N LEU A 265 10.36 -34.65 -17.29
CA LEU A 265 10.90 -33.77 -18.31
C LEU A 265 10.03 -33.71 -19.56
N ARG A 266 9.44 -34.83 -19.99
CA ARG A 266 8.49 -34.87 -21.11
C ARG A 266 7.24 -34.03 -20.81
N PHE A 267 6.73 -34.07 -19.59
CA PHE A 267 5.60 -33.22 -19.18
C PHE A 267 5.98 -31.73 -19.21
N PHE A 268 7.07 -31.33 -18.56
CA PHE A 268 7.48 -29.92 -18.52
C PHE A 268 7.93 -29.38 -19.88
N ASN A 269 8.39 -30.24 -20.79
CA ASN A 269 8.67 -29.89 -22.18
C ASN A 269 7.45 -30.00 -23.11
N SER A 270 6.27 -30.38 -22.60
CA SER A 270 5.05 -30.44 -23.42
C SER A 270 4.55 -29.04 -23.77
N VAL A 271 4.11 -28.87 -25.02
CA VAL A 271 3.47 -27.63 -25.49
C VAL A 271 2.14 -27.40 -24.78
N ASP A 272 1.39 -28.46 -24.48
CA ASP A 272 0.09 -28.34 -23.83
C ASP A 272 0.23 -27.92 -22.36
N ALA A 273 1.20 -28.50 -21.63
CA ALA A 273 1.51 -28.06 -20.26
C ALA A 273 1.98 -26.60 -20.25
N TRP A 274 2.81 -26.22 -21.23
CA TRP A 274 3.25 -24.84 -21.40
C TRP A 274 2.09 -23.86 -21.70
N ARG A 275 1.16 -24.20 -22.60
CA ARG A 275 -0.04 -23.39 -22.88
C ARG A 275 -0.94 -23.28 -21.65
N ALA A 276 -1.25 -24.41 -21.01
CA ALA A 276 -2.09 -24.49 -19.81
C ALA A 276 -1.53 -23.64 -18.66
N SER A 277 -0.21 -23.56 -18.55
CA SER A 277 0.45 -22.77 -17.52
C SER A 277 0.18 -21.27 -17.62
N GLY A 278 -0.28 -20.73 -18.76
CA GLY A 278 -0.54 -19.29 -18.93
C GLY A 278 -2.00 -18.85 -18.84
N LEU A 279 -2.92 -19.81 -18.67
CA LEU A 279 -4.36 -19.53 -18.64
C LEU A 279 -4.83 -18.90 -17.31
N GLY A 280 -4.10 -19.14 -16.23
CA GLY A 280 -4.47 -18.69 -14.89
C GLY A 280 -3.29 -18.42 -13.97
N LEU A 281 -3.56 -17.78 -12.83
CA LEU A 281 -2.56 -17.37 -11.85
C LEU A 281 -2.01 -18.56 -11.06
N VAL A 282 -2.88 -19.47 -10.61
CA VAL A 282 -2.47 -20.66 -9.85
C VAL A 282 -1.67 -21.60 -10.75
N SER A 283 -2.08 -21.79 -12.01
CA SER A 283 -1.30 -22.58 -12.95
C SER A 283 0.05 -21.94 -13.27
N THR A 284 0.11 -20.63 -13.47
CA THR A 284 1.39 -19.89 -13.69
C THR A 284 2.34 -20.05 -12.51
N GLU A 285 1.86 -19.78 -11.29
CA GLU A 285 2.68 -19.86 -10.08
C GLU A 285 3.14 -21.30 -9.80
N SER A 286 2.22 -22.26 -9.92
CA SER A 286 2.54 -23.68 -9.69
C SER A 286 3.54 -24.21 -10.72
N TYR A 287 3.37 -23.85 -11.99
CA TYR A 287 4.31 -24.25 -13.05
C TYR A 287 5.69 -23.60 -12.88
N GLY A 288 5.75 -22.31 -12.54
CA GLY A 288 7.01 -21.62 -12.26
C GLY A 288 7.76 -22.22 -11.06
N ALA A 289 7.06 -22.47 -9.94
CA ALA A 289 7.65 -23.10 -8.76
C ALA A 289 8.05 -24.57 -9.00
N ALA A 290 7.25 -25.31 -9.80
CA ALA A 290 7.57 -26.67 -10.20
C ALA A 290 8.82 -26.72 -11.10
N LEU A 291 8.92 -25.82 -12.09
CA LEU A 291 10.11 -25.69 -12.93
C LEU A 291 11.35 -25.36 -12.11
N HIS A 292 11.27 -24.39 -11.20
CA HIS A 292 12.37 -24.08 -10.28
C HIS A 292 12.84 -25.32 -9.52
N THR A 293 11.92 -26.09 -8.96
CA THR A 293 12.21 -27.34 -8.23
C THR A 293 12.85 -28.40 -9.13
N VAL A 294 12.35 -28.56 -10.36
CA VAL A 294 12.93 -29.45 -11.38
C VAL A 294 14.36 -29.04 -11.71
N LEU A 295 14.59 -27.76 -12.02
CA LEU A 295 15.90 -27.23 -12.40
C LEU A 295 16.94 -27.44 -11.29
N LEU A 296 16.60 -27.08 -10.06
CA LEU A 296 17.50 -27.30 -8.92
C LEU A 296 17.77 -28.79 -8.69
N SER A 297 16.75 -29.64 -8.75
CA SER A 297 16.91 -31.08 -8.52
C SER A 297 17.77 -31.74 -9.60
N LEU A 298 17.62 -31.35 -10.87
CA LEU A 298 18.49 -31.80 -11.96
C LEU A 298 19.95 -31.42 -11.69
N LEU A 299 20.21 -30.17 -11.27
CA LEU A 299 21.57 -29.69 -10.98
C LEU A 299 22.20 -30.40 -9.77
N HIS A 300 21.42 -30.72 -8.74
CA HIS A 300 21.90 -31.57 -7.64
C HIS A 300 22.22 -32.99 -8.13
N ARG A 301 21.45 -33.50 -9.09
CA ARG A 301 21.66 -34.80 -9.76
C ARG A 301 22.55 -34.73 -11.00
N ARG A 302 23.41 -33.71 -11.14
CA ARG A 302 24.31 -33.53 -12.31
C ARG A 302 25.26 -34.69 -12.59
N ARG A 303 25.41 -35.63 -11.66
CA ARG A 303 26.21 -36.86 -11.84
C ARG A 303 25.41 -38.02 -12.44
N ASP A 304 24.08 -37.94 -12.39
CA ASP A 304 23.18 -38.99 -12.85
C ASP A 304 22.83 -38.85 -14.34
N PHE A 305 23.04 -37.67 -14.93
CA PHE A 305 22.61 -37.33 -16.29
C PHE A 305 23.69 -36.51 -17.00
N ASP A 306 23.80 -36.70 -18.32
CA ASP A 306 24.68 -35.89 -19.17
C ASP A 306 24.02 -34.57 -19.58
N ASN A 307 24.82 -33.52 -19.80
CA ASN A 307 24.38 -32.21 -20.33
C ASN A 307 23.28 -31.51 -19.50
N VAL A 308 23.20 -31.79 -18.20
CA VAL A 308 22.18 -31.22 -17.30
C VAL A 308 22.10 -29.70 -17.36
N GLU A 309 23.25 -29.03 -17.37
CA GLU A 309 23.30 -27.56 -17.40
C GLU A 309 22.68 -27.00 -18.68
N ALA A 310 22.94 -27.61 -19.85
CA ALA A 310 22.36 -27.21 -21.12
C ALA A 310 20.85 -27.50 -21.21
N VAL A 311 20.41 -28.67 -20.71
CA VAL A 311 18.98 -29.02 -20.65
C VAL A 311 18.23 -28.09 -19.71
N ALA A 312 18.79 -27.79 -18.54
CA ALA A 312 18.21 -26.88 -17.56
C ALA A 312 18.09 -25.45 -18.12
N ALA A 313 19.14 -24.96 -18.79
CA ALA A 313 19.10 -23.66 -19.45
C ALA A 313 18.05 -23.62 -20.58
N ALA A 314 17.97 -24.66 -21.41
CA ALA A 314 17.01 -24.73 -22.50
C ALA A 314 15.56 -24.75 -21.97
N LEU A 315 15.31 -25.53 -20.91
CA LEU A 315 14.01 -25.63 -20.25
C LEU A 315 13.59 -24.27 -19.69
N LEU A 316 14.50 -23.55 -19.01
CA LEU A 316 14.22 -22.21 -18.48
C LEU A 316 13.87 -21.23 -19.61
N LEU A 317 14.68 -21.16 -20.66
CA LEU A 317 14.49 -20.22 -21.76
C LEU A 317 13.20 -20.52 -22.55
N GLN A 318 12.95 -21.79 -22.87
CA GLN A 318 11.83 -22.20 -23.73
C GLN A 318 10.49 -22.35 -22.99
N ARG A 319 10.49 -22.46 -21.66
CA ARG A 319 9.25 -22.73 -20.89
C ARG A 319 8.91 -21.66 -19.87
N LEU A 320 9.92 -21.00 -19.30
CA LEU A 320 9.71 -19.95 -18.31
C LEU A 320 9.88 -18.55 -18.92
N ALA A 321 10.91 -18.34 -19.75
CA ALA A 321 11.17 -17.05 -20.39
C ALA A 321 10.29 -16.79 -21.62
N SER A 322 9.96 -17.81 -22.42
CA SER A 322 8.90 -17.69 -23.42
C SER A 322 7.57 -18.12 -22.81
N ARG A 323 6.71 -17.17 -22.42
CA ARG A 323 5.37 -17.46 -21.88
C ARG A 323 4.32 -17.44 -22.99
N PRO A 324 3.23 -18.23 -22.87
CA PRO A 324 2.09 -18.12 -23.78
C PRO A 324 1.41 -16.74 -23.65
N PRO A 325 0.68 -16.30 -24.69
CA PRO A 325 -0.03 -15.02 -24.69
C PRO A 325 -1.09 -14.97 -23.59
N TYR A 326 -1.22 -13.81 -22.93
CA TYR A 326 -2.27 -13.58 -21.94
C TYR A 326 -3.66 -13.50 -22.57
N ARG A 327 -4.64 -14.08 -21.89
CA ARG A 327 -6.04 -14.12 -22.32
C ARG A 327 -6.96 -13.61 -21.22
N TRP A 328 -7.60 -12.46 -21.47
CA TRP A 328 -8.46 -11.84 -20.47
C TRP A 328 -9.67 -12.70 -20.15
N CYS A 329 -10.35 -13.26 -21.15
CA CYS A 329 -11.56 -14.05 -20.95
C CYS A 329 -11.36 -15.22 -19.97
N THR A 330 -10.24 -15.95 -20.12
CA THR A 330 -9.90 -17.07 -19.25
C THR A 330 -9.58 -16.63 -17.83
N PHE A 331 -8.73 -15.60 -17.71
CA PHE A 331 -8.36 -15.03 -16.42
C PHE A 331 -9.59 -14.48 -15.69
N ARG A 332 -10.47 -13.78 -16.42
CA ARG A 332 -11.70 -13.21 -15.88
C ARG A 332 -12.57 -14.28 -15.23
N LEU A 333 -12.78 -15.38 -15.95
CA LEU A 333 -13.61 -16.49 -15.48
C LEU A 333 -13.02 -17.22 -14.29
N LEU A 334 -11.70 -17.26 -14.10
CA LEU A 334 -11.10 -17.94 -12.94
C LEU A 334 -11.15 -17.10 -11.66
N TYR A 335 -11.03 -15.78 -11.79
CA TYR A 335 -10.71 -14.89 -10.66
C TYR A 335 -11.79 -13.83 -10.35
N PHE A 336 -12.76 -13.63 -11.23
CA PHE A 336 -13.88 -12.71 -10.98
C PHE A 336 -15.20 -13.45 -10.91
N SER A 337 -15.98 -13.20 -9.85
CA SER A 337 -17.27 -13.83 -9.62
C SER A 337 -18.32 -13.26 -10.57
N VAL A 338 -18.88 -14.12 -11.41
CA VAL A 338 -19.94 -13.80 -12.37
C VAL A 338 -21.29 -14.20 -11.75
N GLN A 339 -21.80 -13.41 -10.79
CA GLN A 339 -23.14 -13.63 -10.21
C GLN A 339 -24.26 -12.79 -10.86
N GLU A 340 -23.95 -11.92 -11.83
CA GLU A 340 -24.94 -11.16 -12.58
C GLU A 340 -24.59 -11.14 -14.08
N VAL A 341 -25.01 -12.17 -14.81
CA VAL A 341 -25.06 -12.14 -16.30
C VAL A 341 -26.49 -11.90 -16.78
N SER A 342 -27.47 -11.95 -15.88
CA SER A 342 -28.85 -11.53 -16.14
C SER A 342 -29.07 -10.01 -15.99
N ALA A 343 -28.09 -9.27 -15.44
CA ALA A 343 -27.98 -7.83 -15.61
C ALA A 343 -26.85 -7.59 -16.61
N GLY A 344 -27.04 -6.69 -17.57
CA GLY A 344 -26.24 -6.57 -18.79
C GLY A 344 -24.72 -6.66 -18.62
N ALA A 345 -24.04 -7.06 -19.70
CA ALA A 345 -22.61 -7.35 -19.86
C ALA A 345 -21.59 -6.34 -19.29
N ALA A 346 -22.03 -5.24 -18.66
CA ALA A 346 -21.23 -4.14 -18.16
C ALA A 346 -20.77 -4.23 -16.68
N ALA A 347 -21.25 -5.19 -15.88
CA ALA A 347 -21.02 -5.15 -14.43
C ALA A 347 -19.60 -5.53 -13.94
N VAL A 348 -18.72 -6.10 -14.78
CA VAL A 348 -17.42 -6.67 -14.33
C VAL A 348 -16.19 -6.15 -15.10
N ASP A 349 -16.33 -5.57 -16.30
CA ASP A 349 -15.18 -5.01 -17.04
C ASP A 349 -14.95 -3.54 -16.65
N ARG A 350 -14.50 -3.32 -15.40
CA ARG A 350 -13.98 -2.00 -15.03
C ARG A 350 -12.69 -1.74 -15.81
N VAL A 351 -12.52 -0.49 -16.25
CA VAL A 351 -11.33 -0.04 -16.99
C VAL A 351 -10.05 -0.48 -16.28
N GLY A 352 -9.18 -1.17 -17.00
CA GLY A 352 -7.87 -1.60 -16.50
C GLY A 352 -7.86 -2.96 -15.76
N SER A 353 -8.99 -3.67 -15.66
CA SER A 353 -9.02 -5.02 -15.06
C SER A 353 -8.17 -6.02 -15.84
N CYS A 354 -8.16 -5.90 -17.16
CA CYS A 354 -7.31 -6.70 -18.05
C CYS A 354 -5.82 -6.40 -17.82
N ALA A 355 -5.45 -5.11 -17.77
CA ALA A 355 -4.11 -4.64 -17.46
C ALA A 355 -3.62 -5.10 -16.08
N PHE A 356 -4.49 -5.08 -15.05
CA PHE A 356 -4.18 -5.61 -13.73
C PHE A 356 -3.79 -7.08 -13.78
N GLY A 357 -4.60 -7.91 -14.45
CA GLY A 357 -4.33 -9.35 -14.56
C GLY A 357 -3.04 -9.65 -15.30
N GLN A 358 -2.74 -8.91 -16.38
CA GLN A 358 -1.47 -9.04 -17.10
C GLN A 358 -0.28 -8.67 -16.22
N LEU A 359 -0.35 -7.55 -15.49
CA LEU A 359 0.75 -7.13 -14.60
C LEU A 359 0.95 -8.13 -13.47
N LEU A 360 -0.13 -8.67 -12.90
CA LEU A 360 -0.07 -9.67 -11.85
C LEU A 360 0.59 -10.97 -12.34
N LEU A 361 0.21 -11.46 -13.53
CA LEU A 361 0.82 -12.63 -14.15
C LEU A 361 2.30 -12.38 -14.44
N PHE A 362 2.63 -11.21 -15.00
CA PHE A 362 4.00 -10.80 -15.26
C PHE A 362 4.86 -10.80 -14.00
N ARG A 363 4.36 -10.25 -12.90
CA ARG A 363 5.05 -10.25 -11.59
C ARG A 363 5.29 -11.66 -11.04
N ARG A 364 4.34 -12.59 -11.24
CA ARG A 364 4.55 -14.00 -10.82
C ARG A 364 5.64 -14.68 -11.62
N VAL A 365 5.69 -14.44 -12.93
CA VAL A 365 6.77 -14.96 -13.80
C VAL A 365 8.11 -14.32 -13.44
N GLN A 366 8.14 -13.00 -13.22
CA GLN A 366 9.33 -12.29 -12.73
C GLN A 366 9.87 -12.94 -11.45
N ARG A 367 9.02 -13.22 -10.47
CA ARG A 367 9.42 -13.88 -9.22
C ARG A 367 9.97 -15.29 -9.46
N ALA A 368 9.33 -16.07 -10.31
CA ALA A 368 9.80 -17.43 -10.63
C ALA A 368 11.17 -17.40 -11.33
N LEU A 369 11.39 -16.45 -12.24
CA LEU A 369 12.68 -16.24 -12.90
C LEU A 369 13.76 -15.78 -11.92
N GLN A 370 13.42 -14.85 -11.02
CA GLN A 370 14.31 -14.42 -9.94
C GLN A 370 14.72 -15.61 -9.07
N TRP A 371 13.80 -16.44 -8.61
CA TRP A 371 14.15 -17.65 -7.84
C TRP A 371 15.10 -18.60 -8.58
N CYS A 372 15.04 -18.68 -9.92
CA CYS A 372 15.95 -19.53 -10.68
C CYS A 372 17.32 -18.89 -10.90
N LEU A 373 17.40 -17.56 -11.02
CA LEU A 373 18.58 -16.86 -11.54
C LEU A 373 19.24 -15.92 -10.53
N THR A 374 18.59 -15.56 -9.44
CA THR A 374 19.09 -14.68 -8.37
C THR A 374 19.12 -15.42 -7.04
N THR A 375 19.89 -14.91 -6.08
CA THR A 375 20.00 -15.50 -4.74
C THR A 375 19.56 -14.48 -3.70
N ASP A 376 18.63 -14.82 -2.82
CA ASP A 376 18.08 -13.89 -1.82
C ASP A 376 18.94 -13.79 -0.54
N GLY A 377 20.11 -14.43 -0.51
CA GLY A 377 21.05 -14.43 0.63
C GLY A 377 20.65 -15.31 1.82
N SER A 378 19.46 -15.92 1.77
CA SER A 378 18.93 -16.85 2.79
C SER A 378 19.06 -18.34 2.40
N GLU A 379 19.66 -18.61 1.24
CA GLU A 379 19.76 -19.92 0.62
C GLU A 379 20.94 -20.74 1.17
N THR A 380 20.85 -22.06 1.07
CA THR A 380 21.95 -22.97 1.44
C THR A 380 23.12 -22.83 0.46
N ALA A 381 24.34 -23.15 0.91
CA ALA A 381 25.54 -23.08 0.06
C ALA A 381 25.41 -23.93 -1.23
N GLU A 382 24.70 -25.06 -1.15
CA GLU A 382 24.43 -25.94 -2.29
C GLU A 382 23.46 -25.30 -3.31
N GLU A 383 22.40 -24.64 -2.83
CA GLU A 383 21.46 -23.90 -3.69
C GLU A 383 22.13 -22.73 -4.39
N VAL A 384 22.96 -21.97 -3.67
CA VAL A 384 23.75 -20.88 -4.26
C VAL A 384 24.67 -21.42 -5.36
N ALA A 385 25.30 -22.59 -5.17
CA ALA A 385 26.13 -23.22 -6.18
C ALA A 385 25.31 -23.68 -7.41
N ALA A 386 24.12 -24.24 -7.20
CA ALA A 386 23.21 -24.65 -8.26
C ALA A 386 22.71 -23.43 -9.07
N VAL A 387 22.27 -22.36 -8.41
CA VAL A 387 21.85 -21.11 -9.07
C VAL A 387 23.01 -20.50 -9.87
N LYS A 388 24.24 -20.49 -9.32
CA LYS A 388 25.44 -20.04 -10.07
C LYS A 388 25.74 -20.91 -11.29
N ALA A 389 25.54 -22.22 -11.22
CA ALA A 389 25.70 -23.12 -12.36
C ALA A 389 24.63 -22.87 -13.43
N LEU A 390 23.36 -22.79 -13.02
CA LEU A 390 22.24 -22.46 -13.91
C LEU A 390 22.45 -21.12 -14.60
N ARG A 391 22.83 -20.08 -13.85
CA ARG A 391 23.10 -18.74 -14.39
C ARG A 391 24.17 -18.77 -15.48
N ARG A 392 25.27 -19.49 -15.25
CA ARG A 392 26.36 -19.65 -16.25
C ARG A 392 25.87 -20.37 -17.50
N ALA A 393 25.10 -21.45 -17.33
CA ALA A 393 24.55 -22.22 -18.44
C ALA A 393 23.56 -21.40 -19.28
N VAL A 394 22.65 -20.67 -18.62
CA VAL A 394 21.70 -19.76 -19.28
C VAL A 394 22.44 -18.62 -19.98
N ALA A 395 23.46 -18.03 -19.34
CA ALA A 395 24.27 -16.98 -19.98
C ALA A 395 24.99 -17.48 -21.25
N ALA A 396 25.53 -18.70 -21.23
CA ALA A 396 26.15 -19.31 -22.40
C ALA A 396 25.11 -19.53 -23.52
N GLN A 397 23.93 -20.05 -23.19
CA GLN A 397 22.89 -20.30 -24.17
C GLN A 397 22.31 -19.00 -24.75
N VAL A 398 22.06 -17.99 -23.92
CA VAL A 398 21.61 -16.66 -24.36
C VAL A 398 22.61 -16.03 -25.34
N ARG A 399 23.91 -16.14 -25.09
CA ARG A 399 24.94 -15.67 -26.04
C ARG A 399 24.82 -16.35 -27.40
N LEU A 400 24.68 -17.68 -27.41
CA LEU A 400 24.55 -18.48 -28.62
C LEU A 400 23.23 -18.23 -29.37
N THR A 401 22.11 -18.05 -28.66
CA THR A 401 20.77 -18.05 -29.29
C THR A 401 20.17 -16.67 -29.53
N TRP A 402 20.57 -15.66 -28.74
CA TRP A 402 19.96 -14.32 -28.79
C TRP A 402 20.92 -13.24 -29.27
N LEU A 403 22.21 -13.33 -28.93
CA LEU A 403 23.19 -12.27 -29.18
C LEU A 403 24.05 -12.50 -30.43
N GLU A 404 24.36 -13.75 -30.76
CA GLU A 404 25.05 -14.07 -32.01
C GLU A 404 24.07 -14.11 -33.19
N PRO A 405 24.26 -13.31 -34.26
CA PRO A 405 23.43 -13.40 -35.45
C PRO A 405 23.67 -14.76 -36.12
N SER A 406 22.60 -15.50 -36.40
CA SER A 406 22.65 -16.74 -37.18
C SER A 406 23.40 -16.47 -38.48
N ARG A 407 24.66 -16.91 -38.56
CA ARG A 407 25.55 -16.74 -39.72
C ARG A 407 25.10 -17.53 -40.96
N HIS A 408 23.88 -18.08 -40.98
CA HIS A 408 23.46 -19.08 -41.96
C HIS A 408 22.46 -18.63 -43.03
N ASP A 409 21.96 -17.40 -43.02
CA ASP A 409 21.19 -16.89 -44.17
C ASP A 409 21.58 -15.44 -44.50
N GLY A 410 22.05 -15.23 -45.73
CA GLY A 410 22.58 -13.96 -46.25
C GLY A 410 21.53 -12.87 -46.52
N ALA A 411 20.40 -12.88 -45.82
CA ALA A 411 19.41 -11.82 -45.86
C ALA A 411 19.51 -10.99 -44.58
N ALA A 412 19.54 -9.65 -44.72
CA ALA A 412 19.54 -8.71 -43.61
C ALA A 412 18.20 -8.77 -42.86
N GLU A 413 17.97 -9.83 -42.08
CA GLU A 413 16.82 -9.93 -41.18
C GLU A 413 17.02 -8.96 -40.01
N SER A 414 16.01 -8.13 -39.78
CA SER A 414 15.97 -7.23 -38.63
C SER A 414 16.20 -8.02 -37.33
N PRO A 415 16.99 -7.50 -36.38
CA PRO A 415 17.32 -8.22 -35.15
C PRO A 415 16.04 -8.63 -34.40
N ARG A 416 15.96 -9.91 -34.03
CA ARG A 416 14.85 -10.49 -33.26
C ARG A 416 14.62 -9.67 -32.00
N LEU A 417 13.43 -9.10 -31.84
CA LEU A 417 13.04 -8.45 -30.60
C LEU A 417 12.75 -9.50 -29.53
N LEU A 418 13.39 -9.34 -28.37
CA LEU A 418 13.12 -10.15 -27.19
C LEU A 418 11.76 -9.77 -26.61
N SER A 419 11.03 -10.79 -26.15
CA SER A 419 9.80 -10.62 -25.38
C SER A 419 10.07 -9.98 -24.02
N TYR A 420 9.03 -9.39 -23.43
CA TYR A 420 9.13 -8.77 -22.10
C TYR A 420 9.58 -9.76 -21.01
N TYR A 421 9.27 -11.05 -21.17
CA TYR A 421 9.70 -12.10 -20.26
C TYR A 421 11.16 -12.53 -20.49
N GLU A 422 11.63 -12.57 -21.75
CA GLU A 422 13.05 -12.80 -22.07
C GLU A 422 13.94 -11.64 -21.56
N LEU A 423 13.42 -10.41 -21.55
CA LEU A 423 14.13 -9.27 -20.95
C LEU A 423 14.36 -9.42 -19.44
N LEU A 424 13.48 -10.12 -18.72
CA LEU A 424 13.71 -10.43 -17.29
C LEU A 424 14.91 -11.36 -17.10
N VAL A 425 15.13 -12.29 -18.05
CA VAL A 425 16.32 -13.15 -18.04
C VAL A 425 17.57 -12.31 -18.30
N LEU A 426 17.56 -11.44 -19.32
CA LEU A 426 18.69 -10.55 -19.56
C LEU A 426 18.99 -9.67 -18.34
N ALA A 427 17.96 -9.07 -17.74
CA ALA A 427 18.08 -8.26 -16.54
C ALA A 427 18.77 -9.02 -15.40
N ALA A 428 18.40 -10.28 -15.16
CA ALA A 428 18.99 -11.11 -14.11
C ALA A 428 20.44 -11.56 -14.41
N LEU A 429 20.83 -11.63 -15.68
CA LEU A 429 22.16 -12.10 -16.10
C LEU A 429 23.20 -10.99 -16.25
N GLN A 430 22.81 -9.86 -16.84
CA GLN A 430 23.70 -8.80 -17.29
C GLN A 430 23.27 -7.41 -16.79
N GLY A 431 22.21 -7.31 -15.99
CA GLY A 431 21.56 -6.03 -15.74
C GLY A 431 20.74 -5.58 -16.96
N MET A 432 20.00 -4.50 -16.79
CA MET A 432 19.25 -3.86 -17.87
C MET A 432 20.12 -2.78 -18.51
N PRO A 433 20.32 -2.79 -19.84
CA PRO A 433 20.95 -1.68 -20.54
C PRO A 433 20.02 -0.46 -20.55
N GLU A 434 20.57 0.71 -20.87
CA GLU A 434 19.77 1.94 -20.98
C GLU A 434 18.66 1.75 -22.02
N ALA A 435 17.42 1.98 -21.59
CA ALA A 435 16.25 1.89 -22.46
C ALA A 435 15.47 3.20 -22.40
N ASP A 436 15.20 3.76 -23.57
CA ASP A 436 14.35 4.92 -23.71
C ASP A 436 12.87 4.50 -23.64
N LEU A 437 12.25 4.76 -22.48
CA LEU A 437 10.84 4.43 -22.24
C LEU A 437 9.88 5.38 -22.98
N THR A 438 10.37 6.41 -23.66
CA THR A 438 9.53 7.36 -24.43
C THR A 438 9.24 6.88 -25.86
N LYS A 439 9.95 5.85 -26.34
CA LYS A 439 9.80 5.29 -27.70
C LYS A 439 8.59 4.35 -27.82
N ASP A 440 7.40 4.93 -27.86
CA ASP A 440 6.12 4.19 -27.86
C ASP A 440 5.96 3.21 -29.02
N ALA A 441 6.42 3.59 -30.21
CA ALA A 441 6.39 2.73 -31.38
C ALA A 441 7.22 1.44 -31.18
N GLU A 442 8.34 1.52 -30.46
CA GLU A 442 9.20 0.36 -30.21
C GLU A 442 8.58 -0.59 -29.19
N LEU A 443 7.97 -0.05 -28.13
CA LEU A 443 7.25 -0.84 -27.12
C LEU A 443 6.09 -1.63 -27.74
N LEU A 444 5.30 -0.96 -28.58
CA LEU A 444 4.19 -1.57 -29.31
C LEU A 444 4.68 -2.63 -30.30
N ARG A 445 5.72 -2.31 -31.09
CA ARG A 445 6.34 -3.25 -32.03
C ARG A 445 6.82 -4.51 -31.32
N ARG A 446 7.48 -4.39 -30.16
CA ARG A 446 7.91 -5.53 -29.34
C ARG A 446 6.71 -6.36 -28.88
N ALA A 447 5.68 -5.72 -28.32
CA ALA A 447 4.50 -6.44 -27.81
C ALA A 447 3.75 -7.20 -28.91
N GLN A 448 3.64 -6.62 -30.11
CA GLN A 448 3.00 -7.24 -31.27
C GLN A 448 3.82 -8.41 -31.83
N GLN A 449 5.12 -8.20 -32.07
CA GLN A 449 6.01 -9.25 -32.62
C GLN A 449 6.13 -10.46 -31.68
N THR A 450 6.15 -10.21 -30.37
CA THR A 450 6.30 -11.26 -29.35
C THR A 450 4.96 -11.82 -28.85
N ARG A 451 3.84 -11.35 -29.42
CA ARG A 451 2.47 -11.78 -29.09
C ARG A 451 2.19 -11.75 -27.59
N LEU A 452 2.52 -10.65 -26.92
CA LEU A 452 2.37 -10.51 -25.46
C LEU A 452 0.92 -10.74 -24.99
N SER A 453 -0.04 -10.12 -25.69
CA SER A 453 -1.47 -10.17 -25.41
C SER A 453 -2.25 -9.87 -26.69
N ALA A 454 -3.49 -10.35 -26.79
CA ALA A 454 -4.43 -9.94 -27.83
C ALA A 454 -5.30 -8.73 -27.39
N GLU A 455 -5.21 -8.33 -26.13
CA GLU A 455 -6.12 -7.38 -25.51
C GLU A 455 -5.68 -5.93 -25.74
N PRO A 456 -6.53 -5.05 -26.29
CA PRO A 456 -6.15 -3.69 -26.65
C PRO A 456 -5.76 -2.84 -25.42
N GLU A 457 -6.37 -3.08 -24.25
CA GLU A 457 -6.02 -2.38 -23.01
C GLU A 457 -4.57 -2.62 -22.58
N VAL A 458 -4.07 -3.84 -22.81
CA VAL A 458 -2.68 -4.23 -22.51
C VAL A 458 -1.72 -3.68 -23.54
N LEU A 459 -2.13 -3.60 -24.80
CA LEU A 459 -1.32 -3.12 -25.92
C LEU A 459 -1.30 -1.58 -26.02
N THR A 460 -1.25 -0.90 -24.89
CA THR A 460 -1.06 0.56 -24.81
C THR A 460 0.38 0.87 -24.39
N ALA A 461 1.03 1.81 -25.08
CA ALA A 461 2.44 2.12 -24.80
C ALA A 461 2.68 2.50 -23.33
N SER A 462 1.76 3.26 -22.73
CA SER A 462 1.82 3.60 -21.30
C SER A 462 1.80 2.40 -20.37
N PHE A 463 0.98 1.37 -20.64
CA PHE A 463 1.01 0.16 -19.82
C PHE A 463 2.27 -0.68 -20.09
N LEU A 464 2.69 -0.79 -21.35
CA LEU A 464 3.89 -1.54 -21.74
C LEU A 464 5.18 -0.97 -21.09
N ARG A 465 5.25 0.35 -20.87
CA ARG A 465 6.34 0.97 -20.09
C ARG A 465 6.45 0.38 -18.67
N LEU A 466 5.34 0.10 -18.01
CA LEU A 466 5.34 -0.51 -16.67
C LEU A 466 5.93 -1.92 -16.68
N LEU A 467 5.58 -2.72 -17.71
CA LEU A 467 6.14 -4.06 -17.87
C LEU A 467 7.64 -4.03 -18.14
N LEU A 468 8.11 -3.10 -18.99
CA LEU A 468 9.53 -2.93 -19.25
C LEU A 468 10.28 -2.47 -17.99
N ALA A 469 9.72 -1.52 -17.24
CA ALA A 469 10.30 -1.01 -16.00
C ALA A 469 10.41 -2.08 -14.92
N CYS A 470 9.54 -3.09 -14.90
CA CYS A 470 9.69 -4.23 -13.99
C CYS A 470 11.03 -4.98 -14.19
N CYS A 471 11.64 -4.93 -15.38
CA CYS A 471 12.95 -5.53 -15.63
C CYS A 471 14.08 -4.82 -14.86
N TYR A 472 13.94 -3.52 -14.58
CA TYR A 472 14.88 -2.75 -13.76
C TYR A 472 14.72 -3.01 -12.25
N THR A 473 13.64 -3.68 -11.85
CA THR A 473 13.41 -4.07 -10.44
C THR A 473 13.96 -5.46 -10.10
N VAL A 474 14.62 -6.12 -11.05
CA VAL A 474 15.30 -7.40 -10.81
C VAL A 474 16.57 -7.12 -10.01
N PRO A 475 16.92 -7.91 -8.98
CA PRO A 475 18.17 -7.69 -8.25
C PRO A 475 19.38 -7.82 -9.19
N PRO A 476 20.35 -6.89 -9.15
CA PRO A 476 21.56 -7.00 -9.95
C PRO A 476 22.38 -8.23 -9.52
N PRO A 477 23.19 -8.81 -10.44
CA PRO A 477 24.04 -9.93 -10.10
C PRO A 477 25.04 -9.57 -8.97
N PRO A 478 25.39 -10.53 -8.10
CA PRO A 478 26.39 -10.32 -7.04
C PRO A 478 27.74 -9.84 -7.62
N ALA A 479 28.48 -9.08 -6.82
CA ALA A 479 29.63 -8.22 -7.15
C ALA A 479 30.82 -8.80 -7.96
N ASP A 480 30.73 -10.05 -8.43
CA ASP A 480 31.73 -10.68 -9.31
C ASP A 480 31.64 -10.20 -10.77
N THR A 481 30.59 -9.45 -11.14
CA THR A 481 30.42 -8.82 -12.46
C THR A 481 30.05 -7.35 -12.31
N ALA A 482 30.79 -6.45 -12.95
CA ALA A 482 30.61 -4.98 -12.92
C ALA A 482 29.28 -4.45 -13.53
N ALA A 483 28.27 -5.31 -13.71
CA ALA A 483 27.06 -5.01 -14.44
C ALA A 483 25.91 -4.63 -13.49
N SER A 484 25.76 -3.34 -13.19
CA SER A 484 24.54 -2.78 -12.59
C SER A 484 23.52 -2.43 -13.68
N HIS A 485 22.24 -2.31 -13.31
CA HIS A 485 21.25 -1.72 -14.21
C HIS A 485 21.69 -0.32 -14.63
N ALA A 486 21.53 0.02 -15.90
CA ALA A 486 21.68 1.38 -16.38
C ALA A 486 20.61 2.27 -15.72
N LEU A 487 20.96 3.53 -15.54
CA LEU A 487 20.02 4.54 -15.07
C LEU A 487 18.97 4.83 -16.14
N LEU A 488 17.73 5.03 -15.72
CA LEU A 488 16.70 5.52 -16.61
C LEU A 488 16.93 7.01 -16.85
N SER A 489 16.96 7.42 -18.11
CA SER A 489 17.02 8.84 -18.47
C SER A 489 15.87 9.63 -17.83
N THR A 490 16.06 10.93 -17.61
CA THR A 490 15.04 11.79 -16.98
C THR A 490 13.69 11.73 -17.71
N PRO A 491 13.61 11.84 -19.06
CA PRO A 491 12.35 11.68 -19.78
C PRO A 491 11.68 10.31 -19.56
N SER A 492 12.48 9.24 -19.51
CA SER A 492 12.00 7.88 -19.25
C SER A 492 11.42 7.73 -17.85
N THR A 493 12.09 8.33 -16.85
CA THR A 493 11.64 8.36 -15.45
C THR A 493 10.29 9.07 -15.31
N LEU A 494 10.15 10.24 -15.96
CA LEU A 494 8.89 11.00 -15.93
C LEU A 494 7.76 10.27 -16.68
N ALA A 495 8.05 9.66 -17.83
CA ALA A 495 7.08 8.87 -18.59
C ALA A 495 6.63 7.60 -17.83
N LEU A 496 7.53 6.98 -17.07
CA LEU A 496 7.23 5.86 -16.19
C LEU A 496 6.29 6.28 -15.05
N TYR A 497 6.61 7.38 -14.36
CA TYR A 497 5.75 7.91 -13.30
C TYR A 497 4.34 8.25 -13.84
N ALA A 498 4.25 8.93 -14.99
CA ALA A 498 2.95 9.24 -15.61
C ALA A 498 2.14 7.97 -15.96
N SER A 499 2.83 6.91 -16.39
CA SER A 499 2.20 5.61 -16.68
C SER A 499 1.69 4.93 -15.40
N LEU A 500 2.43 5.06 -14.30
CA LEU A 500 2.05 4.54 -12.99
C LEU A 500 0.87 5.34 -12.41
N ALA A 501 0.88 6.67 -12.54
CA ALA A 501 -0.22 7.54 -12.15
C ALA A 501 -1.52 7.19 -12.90
N ARG A 502 -1.42 6.90 -14.21
CA ARG A 502 -2.56 6.54 -15.05
C ARG A 502 -3.14 5.16 -14.75
N HIS A 503 -2.29 4.12 -14.73
CA HIS A 503 -2.77 2.73 -14.71
C HIS A 503 -2.84 2.12 -13.32
N VAL A 504 -1.87 2.44 -12.46
CA VAL A 504 -1.76 1.84 -11.12
C VAL A 504 -2.48 2.69 -10.08
N LEU A 505 -2.17 3.99 -10.02
CA LEU A 505 -2.79 4.92 -9.06
C LEU A 505 -4.15 5.43 -9.52
N GLN A 506 -4.44 5.30 -10.82
CA GLN A 506 -5.68 5.71 -11.47
C GLN A 506 -6.08 7.16 -11.16
N VAL A 507 -5.09 8.06 -11.10
CA VAL A 507 -5.29 9.48 -10.77
C VAL A 507 -6.33 10.15 -11.67
N PRO A 508 -6.36 9.92 -13.00
CA PRO A 508 -7.41 10.49 -13.85
C PRO A 508 -8.82 10.06 -13.44
N LEU A 509 -9.03 8.76 -13.14
CA LEU A 509 -10.33 8.25 -12.67
C LEU A 509 -10.66 8.73 -11.24
N CYS A 510 -9.63 9.05 -10.45
CA CYS A 510 -9.81 9.60 -9.11
C CYS A 510 -9.98 11.12 -9.09
N SER A 511 -9.95 11.79 -10.24
CA SER A 511 -9.96 13.26 -10.35
C SER A 511 -11.36 13.87 -10.52
N SER A 512 -12.37 13.05 -10.80
CA SER A 512 -13.76 13.48 -11.04
C SER A 512 -14.76 12.56 -10.35
N ALA A 513 -15.89 13.11 -9.92
CA ALA A 513 -17.00 12.33 -9.38
C ALA A 513 -17.65 11.39 -10.41
N SER A 514 -17.64 11.76 -11.70
CA SER A 514 -18.22 10.95 -12.78
C SER A 514 -17.54 9.59 -12.93
N ASP A 515 -16.23 9.56 -12.72
CA ASP A 515 -15.38 8.42 -13.06
C ASP A 515 -15.03 7.58 -11.81
N ALA A 516 -15.41 8.05 -10.61
CA ALA A 516 -15.10 7.40 -9.34
C ALA A 516 -15.66 5.98 -9.23
N GLY A 517 -16.78 5.68 -9.92
CA GLY A 517 -17.37 4.35 -10.01
C GLY A 517 -16.57 3.36 -10.85
N GLU A 518 -15.74 3.86 -11.77
CA GLU A 518 -14.93 3.07 -12.71
C GLU A 518 -13.60 2.63 -12.09
N VAL A 519 -13.22 3.21 -10.95
CA VAL A 519 -11.95 2.89 -10.26
C VAL A 519 -11.85 1.41 -9.94
N ASN A 520 -10.75 0.83 -10.37
CA ASN A 520 -10.44 -0.56 -10.16
C ASN A 520 -9.61 -0.77 -8.89
N GLN A 521 -10.28 -1.21 -7.83
CA GLN A 521 -9.67 -1.44 -6.52
C GLN A 521 -8.60 -2.54 -6.51
N LEU A 522 -8.51 -3.37 -7.54
CA LEU A 522 -7.54 -4.46 -7.59
C LEU A 522 -6.10 -3.95 -7.61
N PHE A 523 -5.85 -2.81 -8.25
CA PHE A 523 -4.53 -2.18 -8.28
C PHE A 523 -4.08 -1.68 -6.89
N ALA A 524 -5.02 -1.49 -5.95
CA ALA A 524 -4.71 -1.17 -4.56
C ALA A 524 -4.24 -2.40 -3.76
N SER A 525 -4.25 -3.60 -4.35
CA SER A 525 -3.85 -4.82 -3.66
C SER A 525 -2.33 -4.89 -3.44
N ALA A 526 -1.94 -5.42 -2.27
CA ALA A 526 -0.54 -5.64 -1.93
C ALA A 526 0.20 -6.63 -2.87
N ALA A 527 -0.54 -7.41 -3.68
CA ALA A 527 0.00 -8.43 -4.56
C ALA A 527 0.91 -7.88 -5.66
N LEU A 528 0.74 -6.62 -6.08
CA LEU A 528 1.49 -6.01 -7.17
C LEU A 528 2.87 -5.46 -6.79
N ARG A 529 3.17 -5.30 -5.49
CA ARG A 529 4.42 -4.66 -4.98
C ARG A 529 4.78 -3.37 -5.75
N THR A 530 3.82 -2.44 -5.79
CA THR A 530 3.91 -1.17 -6.53
C THR A 530 4.90 -0.17 -5.94
N ASP A 531 5.32 -0.38 -4.70
CA ASP A 531 6.43 0.31 -4.03
C ASP A 531 7.72 0.23 -4.86
N THR A 532 8.08 -0.95 -5.37
CA THR A 532 9.32 -1.12 -6.15
C THR A 532 9.41 -0.27 -7.42
N LEU A 533 8.28 0.00 -8.08
CA LEU A 533 8.25 0.86 -9.28
C LEU A 533 8.31 2.34 -8.91
N MET A 534 7.67 2.73 -7.80
CA MET A 534 7.81 4.08 -7.26
C MET A 534 9.25 4.36 -6.81
N ASP A 535 9.86 3.40 -6.12
CA ASP A 535 11.25 3.50 -5.66
C ASP A 535 12.21 3.60 -6.85
N LEU A 536 11.95 2.88 -7.96
CA LEU A 536 12.72 3.01 -9.19
C LEU A 536 12.65 4.42 -9.78
N CYS A 537 11.45 5.03 -9.84
CA CYS A 537 11.30 6.41 -10.31
C CYS A 537 12.09 7.40 -9.43
N VAL A 538 11.96 7.26 -8.11
CA VAL A 538 12.67 8.12 -7.15
C VAL A 538 14.18 7.95 -7.28
N TRP A 539 14.65 6.71 -7.24
CA TRP A 539 16.07 6.38 -7.32
C TRP A 539 16.69 6.91 -8.62
N SER A 540 16.03 6.71 -9.76
CA SER A 540 16.53 7.19 -11.06
C SER A 540 16.58 8.72 -11.11
N ALA A 541 15.54 9.41 -10.64
CA ALA A 541 15.55 10.87 -10.57
C ALA A 541 16.68 11.40 -9.67
N VAL A 542 16.93 10.73 -8.54
CA VAL A 542 18.01 11.11 -7.61
C VAL A 542 19.38 10.93 -8.25
N GLN A 543 19.65 9.77 -8.85
CA GLN A 543 20.94 9.52 -9.48
C GLN A 543 21.19 10.47 -10.66
N ASN A 544 20.20 10.67 -11.54
CA ASN A 544 20.35 11.62 -12.65
C ASN A 544 20.62 13.05 -12.16
N THR A 545 20.00 13.46 -11.05
CA THR A 545 20.27 14.79 -10.47
C THR A 545 21.71 14.91 -9.97
N ARG A 546 22.24 13.84 -9.33
CA ARG A 546 23.64 13.80 -8.89
C ARG A 546 24.62 13.79 -10.06
N GLU A 547 24.28 13.12 -11.14
CA GLU A 547 25.06 13.12 -12.39
C GLU A 547 25.06 14.52 -13.03
N ASP A 548 23.90 15.16 -13.16
CA ASP A 548 23.78 16.53 -13.67
C ASP A 548 24.59 17.53 -12.83
N GLU A 549 24.55 17.41 -11.50
CA GLU A 549 25.34 18.25 -10.57
C GLU A 549 26.84 17.99 -10.70
N ARG A 550 27.24 16.74 -10.87
CA ARG A 550 28.64 16.35 -11.08
C ARG A 550 29.16 16.92 -12.40
N GLU A 551 28.43 16.74 -13.50
CA GLU A 551 28.80 17.31 -14.81
C GLU A 551 28.87 18.85 -14.75
N ALA A 552 27.95 19.49 -14.03
CA ALA A 552 27.99 20.93 -13.84
C ALA A 552 29.20 21.39 -13.01
N SER A 553 29.68 20.57 -12.07
CA SER A 553 30.88 20.85 -11.26
C SER A 553 32.19 20.53 -12.00
N GLU A 554 32.16 19.57 -12.92
CA GLU A 554 33.32 19.14 -13.72
C GLU A 554 33.53 19.98 -14.98
N ARG A 555 32.52 20.74 -15.45
CA ARG A 555 32.74 21.79 -16.47
C ARG A 555 33.62 22.90 -15.87
N PRO A 556 34.87 23.08 -16.33
CA PRO A 556 35.66 24.23 -15.90
C PRO A 556 34.96 25.49 -16.39
N ALA A 557 34.90 26.52 -15.54
CA ALA A 557 34.66 27.87 -16.01
C ALA A 557 35.85 28.27 -16.89
N THR A 558 35.78 28.02 -18.19
CA THR A 558 36.64 28.67 -19.19
C THR A 558 36.02 30.04 -19.48
N PRO A 559 36.63 31.15 -19.02
CA PRO A 559 36.28 32.45 -19.53
C PRO A 559 36.89 32.60 -20.94
N LEU A 560 36.08 33.00 -21.91
CA LEU A 560 36.48 33.36 -23.27
C LEU A 560 37.14 32.25 -24.12
N GLU A 561 36.36 31.50 -24.89
CA GLU A 561 36.85 30.96 -26.18
C GLU A 561 35.77 30.64 -27.23
N ASP A 562 34.52 31.07 -27.07
CA ASP A 562 33.47 30.92 -28.10
C ASP A 562 33.39 32.09 -29.10
N ALA A 563 34.47 32.88 -29.24
CA ALA A 563 34.57 33.93 -30.26
C ALA A 563 35.44 33.54 -31.47
N ALA A 564 36.01 32.33 -31.54
CA ALA A 564 37.02 31.99 -32.56
C ALA A 564 36.85 30.62 -33.25
N ALA A 565 35.64 30.04 -33.27
CA ALA A 565 35.36 28.84 -34.08
C ALA A 565 34.28 29.07 -35.17
N ALA A 566 34.06 30.33 -35.54
CA ALA A 566 33.30 30.72 -36.73
C ALA A 566 34.23 31.30 -37.80
N ALA A 567 35.31 30.60 -38.12
CA ALA A 567 36.09 30.81 -39.35
C ALA A 567 37.06 29.64 -39.57
N VAL A 568 37.19 29.25 -40.84
CA VAL A 568 38.16 28.31 -41.43
C VAL A 568 37.69 26.86 -41.61
N ASP A 569 37.10 26.65 -42.79
CA ASP A 569 37.34 25.57 -43.76
C ASP A 569 38.15 24.34 -43.32
N THR A 570 37.61 23.13 -43.54
CA THR A 570 37.97 22.31 -44.72
C THR A 570 37.19 21.01 -44.81
N VAL A 571 36.71 20.75 -46.03
CA VAL A 571 36.31 19.47 -46.60
C VAL A 571 37.56 18.67 -47.00
N GLU A 572 37.55 17.33 -46.83
CA GLU A 572 38.08 16.28 -47.75
C GLU A 572 38.09 14.91 -47.01
N THR A 573 37.52 13.79 -47.48
CA THR A 573 37.90 13.04 -48.69
C THR A 573 36.90 11.91 -49.06
N ALA A 574 36.60 11.82 -50.36
CA ALA A 574 36.41 10.66 -51.26
C ALA A 574 35.70 9.34 -50.84
N SER A 575 34.59 9.02 -51.53
CA SER A 575 34.52 7.93 -52.53
C SER A 575 33.22 7.99 -53.37
N ALA A 576 33.36 7.93 -54.70
CA ALA A 576 32.33 8.04 -55.76
C ALA A 576 31.69 6.65 -56.11
N PRO A 577 30.85 6.47 -57.18
CA PRO A 577 30.27 7.45 -58.13
C PRO A 577 28.77 7.27 -58.54
N ALA A 578 28.29 8.30 -59.27
CA ALA A 578 27.31 8.32 -60.39
C ALA A 578 25.81 8.14 -60.07
N SER A 579 24.84 8.89 -60.63
CA SER A 579 24.80 9.98 -61.61
C SER A 579 23.35 10.50 -61.74
N GLY A 580 23.13 11.78 -62.09
CA GLY A 580 21.99 12.15 -62.94
C GLY A 580 20.95 13.19 -62.45
N ALA A 581 21.34 14.47 -62.51
CA ALA A 581 20.61 15.59 -63.15
C ALA A 581 19.17 16.03 -62.73
N LYS A 582 19.13 17.25 -62.16
CA LYS A 582 18.42 18.49 -62.58
C LYS A 582 16.88 18.64 -62.60
N ALA A 583 16.47 19.70 -61.88
CA ALA A 583 15.49 20.78 -62.20
C ALA A 583 13.99 20.37 -62.29
N GLY A 584 13.01 21.12 -61.77
CA GLY A 584 12.90 22.53 -61.37
C GLY A 584 11.51 22.82 -60.71
N PRO A 585 11.02 24.08 -60.65
CA PRO A 585 10.40 24.69 -59.45
C PRO A 585 8.97 25.24 -59.63
N ALA A 586 8.32 25.72 -58.53
CA ALA A 586 7.30 26.79 -58.49
C ALA A 586 6.99 27.15 -57.00
N ALA A 587 7.29 28.34 -56.45
CA ALA A 587 6.71 29.70 -56.65
C ALA A 587 5.33 29.90 -55.96
N LEU A 588 5.29 30.56 -54.78
CA LEU A 588 4.75 31.92 -54.47
C LEU A 588 3.42 31.84 -53.65
N PRO A 589 2.87 32.90 -53.00
CA PRO A 589 3.46 34.10 -52.35
C PRO A 589 2.77 34.66 -51.06
N LEU A 590 3.54 35.44 -50.25
CA LEU A 590 3.22 36.73 -49.53
C LEU A 590 2.06 36.81 -48.47
N PRO A 591 1.91 37.88 -47.62
CA PRO A 591 2.53 39.23 -47.60
C PRO A 591 2.93 39.74 -46.15
N PRO A 592 3.02 41.05 -45.79
CA PRO A 592 4.24 41.65 -45.22
C PRO A 592 4.07 42.48 -43.90
N ILE A 593 5.22 43.00 -43.46
CA ILE A 593 5.64 43.97 -42.41
C ILE A 593 4.71 45.21 -42.19
N PRO A 594 4.84 45.97 -41.06
CA PRO A 594 5.81 47.08 -41.07
C PRO A 594 6.54 47.36 -39.74
N ALA A 595 7.76 47.88 -39.87
CA ALA A 595 8.57 48.50 -38.82
C ALA A 595 8.36 50.02 -38.80
N THR A 596 8.68 50.68 -37.69
CA THR A 596 8.93 52.12 -37.66
C THR A 596 9.93 52.51 -36.55
N THR A 597 10.99 53.18 -36.97
CA THR A 597 11.98 53.98 -36.21
C THR A 597 11.31 55.23 -35.61
N THR A 598 11.75 55.95 -34.55
CA THR A 598 13.01 56.70 -34.37
C THR A 598 12.91 57.54 -33.06
N ARG A 599 13.96 57.65 -32.21
CA ARG A 599 14.60 58.90 -31.68
C ARG A 599 15.36 58.73 -30.35
N LEU A 600 16.54 59.36 -30.32
CA LEU A 600 17.55 59.50 -29.27
C LEU A 600 17.10 60.34 -28.05
N ALA A 601 17.63 60.02 -26.86
CA ALA A 601 18.44 60.92 -26.02
C ALA A 601 19.10 60.17 -24.84
N ASP A 602 20.36 60.50 -24.58
CA ASP A 602 21.33 59.88 -23.67
C ASP A 602 21.01 59.93 -22.17
N THR A 603 21.42 58.91 -21.40
CA THR A 603 22.31 59.05 -20.23
C THR A 603 22.81 57.70 -19.65
N ARG A 604 24.13 57.51 -19.75
CA ARG A 604 25.09 56.67 -18.99
C ARG A 604 24.61 55.58 -18.00
N SER A 605 25.20 54.39 -18.22
CA SER A 605 25.84 53.47 -17.24
C SER A 605 24.96 52.78 -16.21
N ASP A 606 24.58 51.53 -16.50
CA ASP A 606 25.10 50.35 -15.79
C ASP A 606 24.74 49.10 -16.58
N THR A 607 25.76 48.34 -16.98
CA THR A 607 25.63 47.07 -17.71
C THR A 607 24.98 46.02 -16.81
N THR A 608 23.65 45.96 -16.84
CA THR A 608 22.90 44.81 -16.35
C THR A 608 23.15 43.62 -17.26
N ALA A 609 23.91 42.65 -16.75
CA ALA A 609 23.97 41.32 -17.34
C ALA A 609 22.52 40.81 -17.53
N ALA A 610 22.18 40.38 -18.74
CA ALA A 610 20.91 39.76 -19.03
C ALA A 610 20.68 38.62 -18.02
N PRO A 611 19.48 38.48 -17.42
CA PRO A 611 19.20 37.39 -16.50
C PRO A 611 19.47 36.07 -17.24
N PRO A 612 20.24 35.14 -16.64
CA PRO A 612 20.48 33.86 -17.27
C PRO A 612 19.14 33.17 -17.56
N LEU A 613 19.01 32.59 -18.75
CA LEU A 613 17.86 31.77 -19.13
C LEU A 613 17.54 30.79 -17.98
N PRO A 614 16.27 30.63 -17.60
CA PRO A 614 15.90 29.74 -16.50
C PRO A 614 16.43 28.35 -16.80
N ARG A 615 17.30 27.84 -15.91
CA ARG A 615 17.82 26.48 -16.02
C ARG A 615 16.63 25.51 -16.00
N PRO A 616 16.65 24.44 -16.81
CA PRO A 616 15.62 23.41 -16.74
C PRO A 616 15.57 22.84 -15.32
N PRO A 617 14.38 22.46 -14.81
CA PRO A 617 14.26 21.87 -13.49
C PRO A 617 15.08 20.58 -13.41
N SER A 618 15.74 20.35 -12.26
CA SER A 618 16.46 19.10 -12.04
C SER A 618 15.52 17.88 -12.13
N PRO A 619 16.02 16.68 -12.45
CA PRO A 619 15.19 15.48 -12.54
C PRO A 619 14.32 15.22 -11.29
N ILE A 620 14.88 15.40 -10.08
CA ILE A 620 14.11 15.32 -8.82
C ILE A 620 12.97 16.36 -8.81
N THR A 621 13.26 17.60 -9.18
CA THR A 621 12.27 18.70 -9.19
C THR A 621 11.15 18.44 -10.20
N ALA A 622 11.50 17.96 -11.39
CA ALA A 622 10.55 17.59 -12.43
C ALA A 622 9.62 16.44 -11.97
N LEU A 623 10.17 15.39 -11.36
CA LEU A 623 9.37 14.30 -10.78
C LEU A 623 8.44 14.83 -9.67
N PHE A 624 8.96 15.68 -8.78
CA PHE A 624 8.16 16.28 -7.73
C PHE A 624 7.01 17.13 -8.27
N HIS A 625 7.21 17.90 -9.35
CA HIS A 625 6.13 18.66 -9.98
C HIS A 625 4.99 17.77 -10.50
N LEU A 626 5.30 16.61 -11.08
CA LEU A 626 4.28 15.63 -11.49
C LEU A 626 3.54 15.07 -10.26
N ILE A 627 4.28 14.67 -9.22
CA ILE A 627 3.69 14.20 -7.96
C ILE A 627 2.74 15.25 -7.37
N ARG A 628 3.19 16.50 -7.31
CA ARG A 628 2.39 17.63 -6.81
C ARG A 628 1.11 17.83 -7.63
N SER A 629 1.21 17.76 -8.96
CA SER A 629 0.05 17.86 -9.85
C SER A 629 -0.96 16.74 -9.58
N ASP A 630 -0.49 15.50 -9.46
CA ASP A 630 -1.35 14.34 -9.22
C ASP A 630 -1.98 14.34 -7.83
N VAL A 631 -1.25 14.77 -6.79
CA VAL A 631 -1.81 14.92 -5.44
C VAL A 631 -2.88 16.01 -5.43
N ALA A 632 -2.67 17.11 -6.14
CA ALA A 632 -3.67 18.17 -6.28
C ALA A 632 -4.91 17.67 -7.03
N ALA A 633 -4.75 16.93 -8.13
CA ALA A 633 -5.84 16.32 -8.88
C ALA A 633 -6.63 15.30 -8.03
N LEU A 634 -5.92 14.45 -7.28
CA LEU A 634 -6.53 13.49 -6.36
C LEU A 634 -7.32 14.21 -5.25
N PHE A 635 -6.76 15.29 -4.68
CA PHE A 635 -7.44 16.09 -3.67
C PHE A 635 -8.70 16.75 -4.23
N ALA A 636 -8.61 17.37 -5.41
CA ALA A 636 -9.75 18.00 -6.09
C ALA A 636 -10.84 16.99 -6.44
N GLY A 637 -10.49 15.80 -6.94
CA GLY A 637 -11.47 14.74 -7.22
C GLY A 637 -12.16 14.21 -5.98
N ASN A 638 -11.45 14.08 -4.85
CA ASN A 638 -12.08 13.74 -3.57
C ASN A 638 -13.05 14.84 -3.10
N GLU A 639 -12.73 16.11 -3.34
CA GLU A 639 -13.64 17.23 -3.06
C GLU A 639 -14.85 17.24 -4.00
N ASP A 640 -14.67 16.93 -5.27
CA ASP A 640 -15.74 16.86 -6.26
C ASP A 640 -16.74 15.73 -5.96
N VAL A 641 -16.22 14.53 -5.63
CA VAL A 641 -17.05 13.40 -5.16
C VAL A 641 -17.86 13.79 -3.94
N LEU A 642 -17.26 14.55 -3.00
CA LEU A 642 -17.97 15.03 -1.81
C LEU A 642 -19.13 15.97 -2.12
N LEU A 643 -18.98 16.85 -3.11
CA LEU A 643 -20.02 17.80 -3.52
C LEU A 643 -21.21 17.07 -4.15
N HIS A 644 -20.94 16.03 -4.94
CA HIS A 644 -21.94 15.24 -5.66
C HIS A 644 -22.57 14.13 -4.83
N THR A 645 -22.09 13.87 -3.61
CA THR A 645 -22.69 12.90 -2.69
C THR A 645 -23.80 13.57 -1.85
N PRO A 646 -25.06 13.07 -1.85
CA PRO A 646 -26.19 13.72 -1.17
C PRO A 646 -25.97 13.87 0.34
N GLY A 647 -26.49 14.97 0.93
CA GLY A 647 -26.16 15.46 2.27
C GLY A 647 -26.26 14.46 3.43
N ALA A 648 -27.14 13.46 3.35
CA ALA A 648 -27.28 12.40 4.35
C ALA A 648 -26.03 11.47 4.43
N ALA A 649 -25.27 11.35 3.34
CA ALA A 649 -24.06 10.53 3.23
C ALA A 649 -22.78 11.23 3.75
N ARG A 650 -22.79 12.56 3.92
CA ARG A 650 -21.62 13.35 4.38
C ARG A 650 -21.16 12.97 5.80
N SER A 651 -22.00 12.28 6.56
CA SER A 651 -21.71 11.89 7.94
C SER A 651 -20.92 10.57 8.05
N ARG A 652 -20.87 9.71 7.01
CA ARG A 652 -20.15 8.42 7.04
C ARG A 652 -19.43 8.15 5.73
N ALA A 653 -18.11 7.95 5.77
CA ALA A 653 -17.26 7.48 4.66
C ALA A 653 -17.64 6.09 4.08
N LYS A 654 -18.81 5.57 4.45
CA LYS A 654 -19.38 4.28 4.07
C LYS A 654 -20.12 4.32 2.73
N ASN A 655 -20.43 5.52 2.21
CA ASN A 655 -21.13 5.70 0.93
C ASN A 655 -20.18 6.09 -0.22
N PHE A 656 -18.87 6.18 0.04
CA PHE A 656 -17.87 6.32 -1.03
C PHE A 656 -17.74 5.00 -1.78
N PRO A 657 -17.51 5.02 -3.11
CA PRO A 657 -17.12 3.84 -3.84
C PRO A 657 -15.89 3.22 -3.16
N ASP A 658 -16.01 1.97 -2.69
CA ASP A 658 -14.96 1.32 -1.91
C ASP A 658 -13.63 1.26 -2.69
N GLY A 659 -13.72 1.12 -4.02
CA GLY A 659 -12.55 1.13 -4.90
C GLY A 659 -11.84 2.47 -4.99
N PHE A 660 -12.59 3.55 -5.11
CA PHE A 660 -12.05 4.92 -5.07
C PHE A 660 -11.33 5.19 -3.75
N ARG A 661 -11.94 4.79 -2.62
CA ARG A 661 -11.33 4.93 -1.28
C ARG A 661 -10.05 4.11 -1.15
N ALA A 662 -10.08 2.83 -1.54
CA ALA A 662 -8.93 1.94 -1.45
C ALA A 662 -7.77 2.44 -2.31
N MET A 663 -8.07 2.94 -3.52
CA MET A 663 -7.09 3.52 -4.42
C MET A 663 -6.47 4.79 -3.83
N THR A 664 -7.30 5.75 -3.40
CA THR A 664 -6.84 6.99 -2.78
C THR A 664 -5.89 6.73 -1.60
N LEU A 665 -6.26 5.82 -0.69
CA LEU A 665 -5.43 5.48 0.46
C LEU A 665 -4.11 4.80 0.07
N THR A 666 -4.13 3.97 -0.95
CA THR A 666 -2.91 3.30 -1.46
C THR A 666 -1.98 4.29 -2.13
N THR A 667 -2.52 5.19 -2.97
CA THR A 667 -1.79 6.28 -3.60
C THR A 667 -1.15 7.19 -2.55
N VAL A 668 -1.92 7.60 -1.52
CA VAL A 668 -1.38 8.41 -0.43
C VAL A 668 -0.22 7.72 0.28
N ARG A 669 -0.34 6.42 0.57
CA ARG A 669 0.73 5.64 1.21
C ARG A 669 2.00 5.60 0.35
N LEU A 670 1.87 5.30 -0.93
CA LEU A 670 3.01 5.15 -1.85
C LEU A 670 3.70 6.49 -2.12
N VAL A 671 2.93 7.53 -2.42
CA VAL A 671 3.47 8.87 -2.68
C VAL A 671 4.13 9.45 -1.42
N PHE A 672 3.50 9.30 -0.25
CA PHE A 672 4.10 9.78 1.00
C PHE A 672 5.41 9.04 1.34
N ALA A 673 5.48 7.72 1.08
CA ALA A 673 6.72 6.97 1.26
C ALA A 673 7.83 7.49 0.33
N ALA A 674 7.51 7.73 -0.95
CA ALA A 674 8.44 8.29 -1.93
C ALA A 674 8.96 9.68 -1.52
N LEU A 675 8.07 10.59 -1.10
CA LEU A 675 8.44 11.95 -0.66
C LEU A 675 9.28 11.98 0.63
N ARG A 676 9.25 10.91 1.41
CA ARG A 676 10.04 10.78 2.65
C ARG A 676 11.41 10.15 2.46
N THR A 677 11.76 9.73 1.24
CA THR A 677 13.15 9.35 0.96
C THR A 677 14.04 10.56 1.20
N ALA A 678 15.18 10.35 1.88
CA ALA A 678 16.03 11.45 2.36
C ALA A 678 16.45 12.39 1.22
N ASP A 679 16.75 11.83 0.05
CA ASP A 679 17.11 12.60 -1.13
C ASP A 679 15.97 13.51 -1.61
N LEU A 680 14.76 12.99 -1.84
CA LEU A 680 13.62 13.84 -2.27
C LEU A 680 13.25 14.87 -1.21
N PHE A 681 13.28 14.48 0.07
CA PHE A 681 12.86 15.35 1.17
C PHE A 681 13.77 16.57 1.31
N HIS A 682 15.10 16.40 1.18
CA HIS A 682 16.06 17.48 1.37
C HIS A 682 16.33 18.32 0.10
N HIS A 683 16.11 17.78 -1.11
CA HIS A 683 16.33 18.53 -2.35
C HIS A 683 15.14 19.43 -2.74
N ILE A 684 13.94 19.15 -2.24
CA ILE A 684 12.75 19.96 -2.51
C ILE A 684 12.58 21.01 -1.42
N VAL A 685 12.36 22.26 -1.82
CA VAL A 685 12.15 23.36 -0.88
C VAL A 685 10.91 23.09 -0.04
N ALA A 686 11.03 23.25 1.28
CA ALA A 686 9.95 23.01 2.24
C ALA A 686 8.64 23.74 1.88
N THR A 687 8.73 24.90 1.21
CA THR A 687 7.57 25.69 0.73
C THR A 687 6.69 24.95 -0.25
N ASP A 688 7.29 24.15 -1.11
CA ASP A 688 6.58 23.39 -2.12
C ASP A 688 6.15 22.02 -1.59
N MET A 689 6.94 21.43 -0.69
CA MET A 689 6.63 20.15 -0.04
C MET A 689 5.42 20.25 0.90
N LEU A 690 5.30 21.32 1.69
CA LEU A 690 4.28 21.44 2.74
C LEU A 690 2.84 21.31 2.21
N PRO A 691 2.41 21.99 1.14
CA PRO A 691 1.07 21.81 0.59
C PRO A 691 0.77 20.37 0.17
N VAL A 692 1.76 19.68 -0.41
CA VAL A 692 1.61 18.29 -0.88
C VAL A 692 1.43 17.35 0.32
N ILE A 693 2.28 17.45 1.34
CA ILE A 693 2.16 16.63 2.55
C ILE A 693 0.86 16.96 3.31
N ALA A 694 0.42 18.22 3.35
CA ALA A 694 -0.84 18.61 3.98
C ALA A 694 -2.06 18.02 3.25
N GLN A 695 -2.08 18.01 1.91
CA GLN A 695 -3.13 17.38 1.12
C GLN A 695 -3.15 15.85 1.29
N LEU A 696 -1.98 15.20 1.27
CA LEU A 696 -1.88 13.76 1.55
C LEU A 696 -2.38 13.45 2.96
N PHE A 697 -1.99 14.26 3.96
CA PHE A 697 -2.45 14.12 5.33
C PHE A 697 -3.96 14.24 5.42
N ALA A 698 -4.55 15.24 4.75
CA ALA A 698 -5.99 15.47 4.72
C ALA A 698 -6.75 14.29 4.11
N LEU A 699 -6.28 13.78 2.95
CA LEU A 699 -6.86 12.59 2.30
C LEU A 699 -6.80 11.37 3.22
N ARG A 700 -5.66 11.16 3.90
CA ARG A 700 -5.51 10.05 4.83
C ARG A 700 -6.39 10.20 6.07
N ALA A 701 -6.46 11.39 6.66
CA ALA A 701 -7.21 11.67 7.88
C ALA A 701 -8.73 11.65 7.64
N TYR A 702 -9.16 12.03 6.43
CA TYR A 702 -10.56 12.05 6.03
C TYR A 702 -11.20 10.64 6.05
N TYR A 703 -10.46 9.62 5.58
CA TYR A 703 -10.96 8.25 5.53
C TYR A 703 -10.69 7.48 6.83
N PRO A 704 -11.74 7.13 7.63
CA PRO A 704 -11.57 6.27 8.78
C PRO A 704 -11.18 4.86 8.34
N VAL A 705 -10.42 4.18 9.19
CA VAL A 705 -10.08 2.77 8.96
C VAL A 705 -11.37 1.95 9.04
N SER A 706 -11.59 1.03 8.09
CA SER A 706 -12.77 0.17 8.07
C SER A 706 -12.92 -0.58 9.41
N PRO A 707 -14.14 -0.71 9.97
CA PRO A 707 -14.36 -1.52 11.17
C PRO A 707 -14.01 -3.02 10.95
N SER A 708 -13.99 -3.48 9.70
CA SER A 708 -13.57 -4.84 9.33
C SER A 708 -12.05 -5.01 9.24
N ALA A 709 -11.27 -3.93 9.42
CA ALA A 709 -9.82 -3.98 9.30
C ALA A 709 -9.17 -4.69 10.49
N THR A 710 -8.13 -5.46 10.19
CA THR A 710 -7.33 -6.16 11.19
C THR A 710 -6.65 -5.17 12.15
N ASP A 711 -6.28 -5.63 13.35
CA ASP A 711 -5.54 -4.78 14.31
C ASP A 711 -4.22 -4.27 13.72
N ALA A 712 -3.54 -5.10 12.92
CA ALA A 712 -2.31 -4.74 12.22
C ALA A 712 -2.52 -3.59 11.22
N GLU A 713 -3.60 -3.65 10.42
CA GLU A 713 -3.96 -2.56 9.50
C GLU A 713 -4.29 -1.27 10.24
N ARG A 714 -5.06 -1.35 11.34
CA ARG A 714 -5.37 -0.20 12.21
C ARG A 714 -4.11 0.40 12.81
N GLN A 715 -3.16 -0.43 13.24
CA GLN A 715 -1.89 0.06 13.79
C GLN A 715 -1.00 0.68 12.70
N ALA A 716 -0.88 0.08 11.53
CA ALA A 716 -0.14 0.63 10.39
C ALA A 716 -0.72 1.98 9.94
N ALA A 717 -2.04 2.07 9.88
CA ALA A 717 -2.80 3.28 9.61
C ALA A 717 -2.50 4.41 10.60
N ARG A 718 -2.41 4.11 11.90
CA ARG A 718 -2.05 5.09 12.95
C ARG A 718 -0.58 5.51 12.86
N ARG A 719 0.33 4.55 12.61
CA ARG A 719 1.76 4.84 12.41
C ARG A 719 1.96 5.78 11.23
N LEU A 720 1.30 5.53 10.10
CA LEU A 720 1.37 6.40 8.93
C LEU A 720 0.92 7.83 9.24
N LEU A 721 -0.23 8.00 9.92
CA LEU A 721 -0.71 9.32 10.33
C LEU A 721 0.27 10.03 11.28
N ALA A 722 0.83 9.32 12.27
CA ALA A 722 1.83 9.89 13.17
C ALA A 722 3.10 10.32 12.43
N LEU A 723 3.55 9.52 11.45
CA LEU A 723 4.68 9.89 10.59
C LEU A 723 4.39 11.14 9.77
N MET A 724 3.19 11.26 9.18
CA MET A 724 2.79 12.46 8.44
C MET A 724 2.73 13.70 9.34
N GLN A 725 2.21 13.56 10.56
CA GLN A 725 2.18 14.65 11.55
C GLN A 725 3.60 15.12 11.90
N ASN A 726 4.54 14.19 12.12
CA ASN A 726 5.93 14.53 12.40
C ASN A 726 6.58 15.24 11.22
N THR A 727 6.36 14.78 9.99
CA THR A 727 6.88 15.43 8.78
C THR A 727 6.29 16.84 8.60
N LEU A 728 4.99 17.03 8.85
CA LEU A 728 4.36 18.36 8.84
C LEU A 728 4.97 19.31 9.86
N ALA A 729 5.28 18.83 11.07
CA ALA A 729 5.90 19.62 12.12
C ALA A 729 7.38 19.96 11.85
N GLN A 730 8.08 19.15 11.05
CA GLN A 730 9.47 19.38 10.66
C GLN A 730 9.61 20.47 9.59
N LEU A 731 8.73 20.49 8.58
CA LEU A 731 8.89 21.37 7.41
C LEU A 731 9.01 22.87 7.73
N PRO A 732 8.21 23.47 8.64
CA PRO A 732 8.36 24.89 8.97
C PRO A 732 9.67 25.24 9.69
N GLN A 733 10.39 24.26 10.25
CA GLN A 733 11.69 24.48 10.88
C GLN A 733 12.78 24.81 9.85
N GLU A 734 12.58 24.39 8.60
CA GLU A 734 13.47 24.64 7.47
C GLU A 734 13.08 25.90 6.67
N MET A 735 11.99 26.58 7.05
CA MET A 735 11.47 27.76 6.36
C MET A 735 12.00 29.06 6.95
N THR A 736 12.16 30.08 6.09
CA THR A 736 12.44 31.45 6.54
C THR A 736 11.22 32.08 7.22
N ALA A 737 11.44 33.04 8.14
CA ALA A 737 10.35 33.75 8.82
C ALA A 737 9.34 34.41 7.85
N VAL A 738 9.82 35.00 6.76
CA VAL A 738 8.96 35.59 5.70
C VAL A 738 8.01 34.56 5.12
N THR A 739 8.51 33.35 4.89
CA THR A 739 7.75 32.22 4.34
C THR A 739 6.69 31.73 5.32
N VAL A 740 7.06 31.56 6.59
CA VAL A 740 6.13 31.15 7.66
C VAL A 740 5.00 32.17 7.83
N ASN A 741 5.33 33.47 7.82
CA ASN A 741 4.33 34.54 7.85
C ASN A 741 3.41 34.52 6.62
N ARG A 742 3.96 34.26 5.42
CA ARG A 742 3.15 34.09 4.20
C ARG A 742 2.24 32.87 4.29
N LEU A 743 2.69 31.76 4.89
CA LEU A 743 1.87 30.56 5.11
C LEU A 743 0.66 30.89 5.99
N LEU A 744 0.89 31.58 7.12
CA LEU A 744 -0.17 32.03 8.02
C LEU A 744 -1.22 32.86 7.27
N CYS A 745 -0.78 33.90 6.56
CA CYS A 745 -1.68 34.85 5.91
C CYS A 745 -2.37 34.29 4.66
N ARG A 746 -1.68 33.47 3.84
CA ARG A 746 -2.22 32.98 2.56
C ARG A 746 -2.95 31.65 2.65
N GLN A 747 -2.67 30.82 3.65
CA GLN A 747 -3.27 29.49 3.77
C GLN A 747 -4.16 29.39 5.01
N LEU A 748 -3.62 29.62 6.22
CA LEU A 748 -4.36 29.40 7.46
C LEU A 748 -5.51 30.39 7.67
N VAL A 749 -5.29 31.68 7.44
CA VAL A 749 -6.33 32.71 7.61
C VAL A 749 -7.54 32.48 6.68
N PRO A 750 -7.37 32.22 5.37
CA PRO A 750 -8.50 31.87 4.50
C PRO A 750 -9.23 30.57 4.88
N LEU A 751 -8.50 29.57 5.38
CA LEU A 751 -9.10 28.31 5.83
C LEU A 751 -9.90 28.49 7.13
N SER A 752 -9.46 29.36 8.04
CA SER A 752 -10.18 29.62 9.29
C SER A 752 -11.50 30.36 9.07
N THR A 753 -11.53 31.34 8.16
CA THR A 753 -12.75 32.11 7.84
C THR A 753 -13.83 31.26 7.16
N THR A 754 -13.43 30.21 6.44
CA THR A 754 -14.34 29.29 5.74
C THR A 754 -14.63 28.01 6.54
N ALA A 755 -14.01 27.82 7.70
CA ALA A 755 -14.10 26.58 8.48
C ALA A 755 -15.53 26.16 8.87
N ALA A 756 -16.44 27.11 9.07
CA ALA A 756 -17.83 26.83 9.41
C ALA A 756 -18.64 26.19 8.26
N GLN A 757 -18.25 26.49 7.01
CA GLN A 757 -18.93 26.02 5.79
C GLN A 757 -18.13 24.92 5.05
N ALA A 758 -16.92 24.63 5.52
CA ALA A 758 -16.01 23.68 4.91
C ALA A 758 -16.51 22.23 5.04
N ASN A 759 -16.27 21.44 3.99
CA ASN A 759 -16.46 19.99 4.07
C ASN A 759 -15.38 19.34 4.98
N ARG A 760 -15.62 18.09 5.41
CA ARG A 760 -14.70 17.36 6.31
C ARG A 760 -13.28 17.19 5.74
N LEU A 761 -13.11 17.11 4.41
CA LEU A 761 -11.79 17.01 3.79
C LEU A 761 -11.02 18.32 3.89
N ARG A 762 -11.67 19.47 3.66
CA ARG A 762 -11.10 20.81 3.86
C ARG A 762 -10.79 21.08 5.34
N LEU A 763 -11.61 20.57 6.26
CA LEU A 763 -11.28 20.59 7.70
C LEU A 763 -10.04 19.75 8.03
N ALA A 764 -9.85 18.59 7.40
CA ALA A 764 -8.64 17.78 7.56
C ALA A 764 -7.40 18.46 6.93
N LEU A 765 -7.56 19.21 5.84
CA LEU A 765 -6.50 20.06 5.29
C LEU A 765 -6.13 21.20 6.25
N PHE A 766 -7.14 21.84 6.85
CA PHE A 766 -6.93 22.85 7.88
C PHE A 766 -6.20 22.26 9.10
N GLU A 767 -6.57 21.06 9.55
CA GLU A 767 -5.85 20.31 10.59
C GLU A 767 -4.38 20.08 10.22
N GLY A 768 -4.09 19.71 8.97
CA GLY A 768 -2.72 19.51 8.47
C GLY A 768 -1.86 20.77 8.57
N TYR A 769 -2.36 21.91 8.11
CA TYR A 769 -1.64 23.19 8.21
C TYR A 769 -1.54 23.72 9.66
N LEU A 770 -2.54 23.48 10.50
CA LEU A 770 -2.45 23.83 11.92
C LEU A 770 -1.34 23.04 12.60
N ARG A 771 -1.24 21.74 12.31
CA ARG A 771 -0.19 20.89 12.88
C ARG A 771 1.21 21.27 12.43
N SER A 772 1.41 21.73 11.19
CA SER A 772 2.72 22.22 10.78
C SER A 772 3.10 23.48 11.59
N MET A 773 2.13 24.35 11.84
CA MET A 773 2.34 25.60 12.58
C MET A 773 2.26 25.46 14.11
N ALA A 774 1.91 24.30 14.64
CA ALA A 774 1.76 24.03 16.08
C ALA A 774 3.10 23.76 16.80
N THR A 775 4.22 24.22 16.24
CA THR A 775 5.57 24.06 16.81
C THR A 775 6.08 25.39 17.36
N ALA A 776 6.89 25.33 18.43
CA ALA A 776 7.49 26.52 19.03
C ALA A 776 8.40 27.27 18.03
N SER A 777 9.10 26.55 17.17
CA SER A 777 9.93 27.11 16.10
C SER A 777 9.10 27.90 15.08
N ALA A 778 7.97 27.35 14.61
CA ALA A 778 7.09 28.05 13.68
C ALA A 778 6.46 29.29 14.32
N ALA A 779 6.02 29.19 15.58
CA ALA A 779 5.51 30.34 16.32
C ALA A 779 6.59 31.42 16.54
N ASN A 780 7.85 31.03 16.76
CA ASN A 780 8.97 31.98 16.87
C ASN A 780 9.26 32.74 15.58
N ALA A 781 9.08 32.08 14.43
CA ALA A 781 9.27 32.68 13.11
C ALA A 781 8.16 33.67 12.72
N VAL A 782 7.02 33.67 13.42
CA VAL A 782 5.91 34.60 13.18
C VAL A 782 6.19 35.94 13.86
N THR A 783 5.90 37.03 13.14
CA THR A 783 6.05 38.38 13.69
C THR A 783 4.98 38.66 14.74
N ASP A 784 5.32 39.44 15.75
CA ASP A 784 4.44 39.69 16.89
C ASP A 784 3.15 40.42 16.46
N GLU A 785 3.22 41.30 15.45
CA GLU A 785 2.05 41.94 14.83
C GLU A 785 1.09 40.91 14.22
N LEU A 786 1.60 39.97 13.41
CA LEU A 786 0.76 38.95 12.77
C LEU A 786 0.21 37.95 13.77
N MET A 787 0.97 37.65 14.83
CA MET A 787 0.50 36.81 15.93
C MET A 787 -0.67 37.48 16.68
N LEU A 788 -0.54 38.76 17.05
CA LEU A 788 -1.62 39.51 17.69
C LEU A 788 -2.87 39.64 16.81
N ARG A 789 -2.68 39.76 15.49
CA ARG A 789 -3.77 39.97 14.53
C ARG A 789 -4.52 38.70 14.14
N TYR A 790 -3.82 37.58 13.94
CA TYR A 790 -4.41 36.40 13.29
C TYR A 790 -4.34 35.11 14.10
N TRP A 791 -3.52 35.01 15.15
CA TRP A 791 -3.29 33.75 15.86
C TRP A 791 -4.56 33.22 16.52
N VAL A 792 -5.28 34.11 17.23
CA VAL A 792 -6.56 33.77 17.86
C VAL A 792 -7.65 33.52 16.81
N ASP A 793 -7.71 34.35 15.77
CA ASP A 793 -8.70 34.25 14.68
C ASP A 793 -8.57 32.94 13.88
N VAL A 794 -7.38 32.33 13.87
CA VAL A 794 -7.14 31.01 13.27
C VAL A 794 -7.46 29.88 14.26
N ALA A 795 -7.07 30.03 15.53
CA ALA A 795 -7.26 29.00 16.55
C ALA A 795 -8.73 28.77 16.93
N VAL A 796 -9.49 29.85 17.15
CA VAL A 796 -10.87 29.79 17.67
C VAL A 796 -11.80 28.99 16.74
N PRO A 797 -11.84 29.23 15.41
CA PRO A 797 -12.68 28.44 14.51
C PRO A 797 -12.31 26.96 14.45
N ALA A 798 -11.04 26.61 14.69
CA ALA A 798 -10.59 25.21 14.75
C ALA A 798 -11.03 24.53 16.06
N ILE A 799 -10.87 25.23 17.20
CA ILE A 799 -11.18 24.70 18.53
C ILE A 799 -12.69 24.53 18.72
N THR A 800 -13.48 25.50 18.25
CA THR A 800 -14.95 25.51 18.41
C THR A 800 -15.68 24.66 17.36
N ASN A 801 -14.95 24.00 16.45
CA ASN A 801 -15.53 23.17 15.41
C ASN A 801 -16.11 21.86 15.97
N GLY A 802 -17.43 21.73 15.98
CA GLY A 802 -18.11 20.53 16.50
C GLY A 802 -17.95 19.25 15.66
N TYR A 803 -17.32 19.30 14.48
CA TYR A 803 -17.27 18.16 13.55
C TYR A 803 -16.05 17.26 13.71
N SER A 804 -14.94 17.74 14.30
CA SER A 804 -13.70 16.97 14.45
C SER A 804 -12.92 17.31 15.72
N ALA A 805 -12.87 16.37 16.67
CA ALA A 805 -12.02 16.50 17.86
C ALA A 805 -10.52 16.57 17.52
N ALA A 806 -10.09 15.96 16.41
CA ALA A 806 -8.70 16.01 15.96
C ALA A 806 -8.30 17.42 15.50
N LEU A 807 -9.22 18.13 14.83
CA LEU A 807 -9.05 19.54 14.47
C LEU A 807 -9.05 20.43 15.72
N CYS A 808 -9.95 20.20 16.67
CA CYS A 808 -9.96 20.94 17.93
C CYS A 808 -8.63 20.82 18.68
N ASN A 809 -8.07 19.60 18.75
CA ASN A 809 -6.78 19.36 19.37
C ASN A 809 -5.64 20.03 18.59
N ALA A 810 -5.66 20.01 17.25
CA ALA A 810 -4.68 20.73 16.44
C ALA A 810 -4.77 22.26 16.62
N GLY A 811 -5.99 22.81 16.75
CA GLY A 811 -6.21 24.22 17.10
C GLY A 811 -5.69 24.56 18.50
N HIS A 812 -5.84 23.65 19.46
CA HIS A 812 -5.24 23.79 20.79
C HIS A 812 -3.72 23.83 20.73
N ASP A 813 -3.12 22.87 20.03
CA ASP A 813 -1.67 22.75 19.87
C ASP A 813 -1.11 24.01 19.18
N PHE A 814 -1.81 24.54 18.17
CA PHE A 814 -1.47 25.80 17.50
C PHE A 814 -1.55 27.02 18.44
N LEU A 815 -2.64 27.17 19.20
CA LEU A 815 -2.76 28.26 20.18
C LEU A 815 -1.63 28.21 21.22
N THR A 816 -1.35 27.01 21.74
CA THR A 816 -0.32 26.80 22.77
C THR A 816 1.10 26.85 22.25
N ALA A 817 1.33 26.76 20.93
CA ALA A 817 2.64 26.92 20.33
C ALA A 817 3.23 28.31 20.61
N ALA A 818 2.40 29.36 20.67
CA ALA A 818 2.83 30.70 21.09
C ALA A 818 3.36 30.70 22.54
N PHE A 819 2.66 29.99 23.45
CA PHE A 819 3.09 29.86 24.85
C PHE A 819 4.43 29.14 24.96
N ARG A 820 4.59 28.03 24.22
CA ARG A 820 5.81 27.22 24.18
C ARG A 820 6.98 27.92 23.51
N ALA A 821 6.71 28.90 22.65
CA ALA A 821 7.71 29.75 22.02
C ALA A 821 8.21 30.87 22.95
N GLU A 822 7.64 31.00 24.16
CA GLU A 822 8.02 31.99 25.19
C GLU A 822 7.93 33.45 24.70
N LYS A 823 7.15 33.70 23.65
CA LYS A 823 6.90 35.03 23.09
C LYS A 823 6.31 35.96 24.15
N TYR A 824 6.83 37.18 24.28
CA TYR A 824 6.36 38.13 25.30
C TYR A 824 4.89 38.53 25.13
N VAL A 825 4.33 38.47 23.92
CA VAL A 825 2.92 38.75 23.64
C VAL A 825 1.96 37.61 24.04
N SER A 826 2.47 36.41 24.29
CA SER A 826 1.69 35.21 24.61
C SER A 826 0.71 35.33 25.77
N PRO A 827 1.04 36.00 26.91
CA PRO A 827 0.11 36.15 28.01
C PRO A 827 -1.22 36.83 27.60
N LEU A 828 -1.22 37.66 26.56
CA LEU A 828 -2.41 38.35 26.05
C LEU A 828 -3.48 37.39 25.49
N PHE A 829 -3.12 36.16 25.14
CA PHE A 829 -4.08 35.15 24.65
C PHE A 829 -4.72 34.32 25.78
N VAL A 830 -4.25 34.46 27.02
CA VAL A 830 -4.73 33.67 28.18
C VAL A 830 -6.21 33.92 28.49
N PRO A 831 -6.76 35.15 28.45
CA PRO A 831 -8.20 35.36 28.62
C PRO A 831 -9.04 34.55 27.62
N THR A 832 -8.63 34.51 26.35
CA THR A 832 -9.29 33.69 25.33
C THR A 832 -9.12 32.20 25.59
N TYR A 833 -7.93 31.78 26.02
CA TYR A 833 -7.65 30.40 26.40
C TYR A 833 -8.56 29.91 27.53
N ILE A 834 -8.78 30.74 28.55
CA ILE A 834 -9.71 30.47 29.65
C ILE A 834 -11.15 30.42 29.12
N ALA A 835 -11.58 31.42 28.34
CA ALA A 835 -12.95 31.48 27.82
C ALA A 835 -13.33 30.27 26.94
N LEU A 836 -12.36 29.70 26.19
CA LEU A 836 -12.58 28.52 25.35
C LEU A 836 -12.65 27.22 26.14
N TYR A 837 -11.70 26.99 27.06
CA TYR A 837 -11.53 25.70 27.72
C TYR A 837 -12.13 25.63 29.12
N ILE A 838 -12.40 26.75 29.77
CA ILE A 838 -12.91 26.84 31.13
C ILE A 838 -14.12 27.80 31.16
N PRO A 839 -15.26 27.42 30.54
CA PRO A 839 -16.43 28.30 30.50
C PRO A 839 -16.98 28.53 31.92
N THR A 840 -17.07 29.80 32.33
CA THR A 840 -17.50 30.21 33.67
C THR A 840 -19.02 30.43 33.79
N VAL A 841 -19.78 30.36 32.69
CA VAL A 841 -21.25 30.57 32.68
C VAL A 841 -22.01 29.29 32.29
N GLU A 842 -23.19 29.14 32.89
CA GLU A 842 -24.11 28.00 33.10
C GLU A 842 -24.13 26.78 32.14
N LEU A 843 -24.34 25.61 32.76
CA LEU A 843 -25.08 24.47 32.21
C LEU A 843 -26.57 24.83 32.25
N SER A 844 -27.13 25.46 31.22
CA SER A 844 -28.55 25.84 31.22
C SER A 844 -29.47 24.60 31.15
N ASN A 845 -30.35 24.54 32.15
CA ASN A 845 -31.57 23.74 32.13
C ASN A 845 -32.47 24.20 30.97
N THR A 846 -33.20 23.24 30.39
CA THR A 846 -34.34 23.50 29.51
C THR A 846 -35.33 24.45 30.19
N GLY A 847 -35.48 25.66 29.63
CA GLY A 847 -36.61 26.56 29.88
C GLY A 847 -36.31 27.74 30.80
N GLY A 848 -36.27 28.95 30.23
CA GLY A 848 -36.38 30.21 30.97
C GLY A 848 -35.13 31.09 30.94
N SER A 849 -35.24 32.19 30.21
CA SER A 849 -34.29 33.31 30.10
C SER A 849 -33.78 33.84 31.45
N VAL A 850 -32.45 33.90 31.64
CA VAL A 850 -31.57 35.09 31.70
C VAL A 850 -30.21 34.62 32.26
N GLY A 851 -29.21 34.54 31.40
CA GLY A 851 -27.80 34.29 31.76
C GLY A 851 -26.99 34.31 30.47
N GLN A 852 -26.03 35.22 30.34
CA GLN A 852 -25.25 35.42 29.11
C GLN A 852 -24.72 34.08 28.59
N SER A 853 -25.20 33.64 27.43
CA SER A 853 -24.70 32.46 26.75
C SER A 853 -23.17 32.56 26.64
N SER A 854 -22.45 31.52 27.06
CA SER A 854 -21.03 31.37 26.72
C SER A 854 -20.82 31.76 25.26
N ASN A 855 -19.87 32.67 24.99
CA ASN A 855 -19.56 33.13 23.64
C ASN A 855 -19.11 31.99 22.70
N TYR A 856 -18.78 30.82 23.27
CA TYR A 856 -18.30 29.63 22.54
C TYR A 856 -19.14 28.38 22.85
N PRO A 857 -19.31 27.47 21.86
CA PRO A 857 -20.02 26.21 22.07
C PRO A 857 -19.29 25.28 23.05
N PRO A 858 -20.00 24.38 23.76
CA PRO A 858 -19.37 23.46 24.70
C PRO A 858 -18.45 22.46 24.00
N LEU A 859 -17.24 22.28 24.56
CA LEU A 859 -16.24 21.35 24.04
C LEU A 859 -16.53 19.90 24.45
N SER A 860 -16.15 18.95 23.60
CA SER A 860 -16.25 17.52 23.92
C SER A 860 -15.25 17.11 25.02
N VAL A 861 -15.59 16.06 25.79
CA VAL A 861 -14.74 15.53 26.87
C VAL A 861 -13.33 15.20 26.39
N SER A 862 -13.17 14.63 25.19
CA SER A 862 -11.86 14.26 24.64
C SER A 862 -10.95 15.47 24.39
N VAL A 863 -11.54 16.61 24.02
CA VAL A 863 -10.80 17.88 23.83
C VAL A 863 -10.42 18.46 25.19
N VAL A 864 -11.29 18.36 26.20
CA VAL A 864 -10.98 18.78 27.59
C VAL A 864 -9.88 17.90 28.21
N GLN A 865 -9.88 16.59 27.93
CA GLN A 865 -8.79 15.69 28.33
C GLN A 865 -7.47 16.02 27.64
N HIS A 866 -7.50 16.46 26.38
CA HIS A 866 -6.31 16.98 25.69
C HIS A 866 -5.82 18.27 26.36
N PHE A 867 -6.74 19.19 26.66
CA PHE A 867 -6.45 20.40 27.43
C PHE A 867 -5.75 20.09 28.77
N ALA A 868 -6.31 19.16 29.55
CA ALA A 868 -5.75 18.78 30.86
C ALA A 868 -4.32 18.25 30.78
N ARG A 869 -3.97 17.53 29.71
CA ARG A 869 -2.60 17.03 29.46
C ARG A 869 -1.63 18.15 29.07
N MET A 870 -2.15 19.19 28.42
CA MET A 870 -1.36 20.24 27.78
C MET A 870 -1.21 21.50 28.62
N VAL A 871 -2.13 21.77 29.55
CA VAL A 871 -2.20 22.99 30.37
C VAL A 871 -0.89 23.25 31.13
N ARG A 872 -0.19 22.19 31.57
CA ARG A 872 1.14 22.32 32.18
C ARG A 872 2.15 22.95 31.23
N ALA A 873 2.28 22.41 30.01
CA ALA A 873 3.23 22.92 29.03
C ALA A 873 2.89 24.36 28.62
N SER A 874 1.59 24.69 28.57
CA SER A 874 1.09 26.05 28.33
C SER A 874 1.50 27.01 29.45
N CYS A 875 1.15 26.70 30.69
CA CYS A 875 1.48 27.54 31.85
C CYS A 875 2.99 27.66 32.06
N HIS A 876 3.75 26.59 31.84
CA HIS A 876 5.20 26.64 31.93
C HIS A 876 5.83 27.60 30.92
N GLY A 877 5.37 27.59 29.67
CA GLY A 877 5.83 28.55 28.65
C GLY A 877 5.45 29.99 28.99
N ILE A 878 4.23 30.19 29.52
CA ILE A 878 3.76 31.52 29.97
C ILE A 878 4.65 32.04 31.10
N GLU A 879 4.99 31.23 32.12
CA GLU A 879 5.86 31.64 33.23
C GLU A 879 7.23 32.17 32.78
N ARG A 880 7.72 31.73 31.61
CA ARG A 880 9.04 32.06 31.08
C ARG A 880 9.03 33.22 30.09
N CYS A 881 7.85 33.76 29.75
CA CYS A 881 7.73 34.94 28.90
C CYS A 881 8.41 36.17 29.54
N ASP A 882 9.03 37.02 28.72
CA ASP A 882 9.65 38.26 29.16
C ASP A 882 8.60 39.29 29.64
N ALA A 883 8.47 39.42 30.96
CA ALA A 883 7.55 40.36 31.58
C ALA A 883 7.90 41.83 31.30
N THR A 884 9.18 42.14 31.06
CA THR A 884 9.64 43.52 30.83
C THR A 884 9.31 43.97 29.41
N ALA A 885 9.49 43.10 28.41
CA ALA A 885 9.08 43.37 27.04
C ALA A 885 7.56 43.52 26.90
N LEU A 886 6.77 42.74 27.66
CA LEU A 886 5.32 42.89 27.71
C LEU A 886 4.90 44.23 28.35
N ALA A 887 5.55 44.66 29.43
CA ALA A 887 5.26 45.95 30.07
C ALA A 887 5.51 47.14 29.12
N ARG A 888 6.66 47.13 28.42
CA ARG A 888 7.02 48.15 27.43
C ARG A 888 6.03 48.28 26.27
N LEU A 889 5.25 47.23 25.97
CA LEU A 889 4.22 47.27 24.91
C LEU A 889 3.05 48.22 25.25
N PHE A 890 2.82 48.48 26.55
CA PHE A 890 1.72 49.31 27.05
C PHE A 890 2.17 50.69 27.58
N GLU A 891 3.47 50.99 27.55
CA GLU A 891 4.02 52.30 27.92
C GLU A 891 3.75 53.30 26.78
N GLU A 892 3.06 54.42 27.07
CA GLU A 892 2.62 55.40 26.08
C GLU A 892 3.73 56.39 25.61
N ASP A 893 4.94 56.34 26.20
CA ASP A 893 6.02 57.32 25.98
C ASP A 893 7.35 56.73 25.45
N ALA A 894 7.33 55.87 24.43
CA ALA A 894 8.55 55.55 23.66
C ALA A 894 8.79 56.55 22.50
N GLY A 895 8.29 57.77 22.67
CA GLY A 895 8.22 58.81 21.65
C GLY A 895 8.68 60.16 22.16
N THR A 896 9.71 60.23 23.00
CA THR A 896 10.54 61.45 23.12
C THR A 896 11.85 61.12 23.80
N GLU A 897 12.94 61.43 23.10
CA GLU A 897 14.34 61.40 23.54
C GLU A 897 15.04 60.02 23.60
N GLY A 898 15.75 59.72 22.51
CA GLY A 898 17.19 59.54 22.68
C GLY A 898 17.78 58.13 22.69
N ASP A 899 17.14 57.09 22.17
CA ASP A 899 17.86 55.84 21.87
C ASP A 899 17.38 55.16 20.58
N ALA A 900 18.16 55.35 19.52
CA ALA A 900 17.92 54.85 18.16
C ALA A 900 18.22 53.34 17.99
N SER A 901 17.78 52.49 18.92
CA SER A 901 18.03 51.04 18.84
C SER A 901 16.85 50.13 19.21
N ALA A 902 15.61 50.65 19.26
CA ALA A 902 14.44 49.79 19.41
C ALA A 902 14.18 48.99 18.11
N PRO A 903 14.10 47.64 18.16
CA PRO A 903 13.91 46.82 16.96
C PRO A 903 12.53 47.06 16.33
N ALA A 904 12.49 47.21 15.01
CA ALA A 904 11.29 47.55 14.22
C ALA A 904 10.02 46.69 14.50
N ALA A 905 10.17 45.48 15.03
CA ALA A 905 9.06 44.62 15.45
C ALA A 905 8.23 45.17 16.63
N HIS A 906 8.84 45.93 17.54
CA HIS A 906 8.14 46.50 18.71
C HIS A 906 7.21 47.66 18.30
N SER A 907 7.60 48.45 17.28
CA SER A 907 6.81 49.57 16.77
C SER A 907 5.47 49.12 16.16
N ALA A 908 5.46 47.99 15.43
CA ALA A 908 4.25 47.48 14.78
C ALA A 908 3.26 46.83 15.78
N ALA A 909 3.75 46.10 16.78
CA ALA A 909 2.92 45.54 17.85
C ALA A 909 2.30 46.64 18.73
N ALA A 910 3.08 47.68 19.07
CA ALA A 910 2.58 48.85 19.78
C ALA A 910 1.48 49.59 18.99
N ALA A 911 1.65 49.74 17.67
CA ALA A 911 0.64 50.32 16.79
C ALA A 911 -0.66 49.49 16.72
N PHE A 912 -0.60 48.17 16.91
CA PHE A 912 -1.79 47.32 17.03
C PHE A 912 -2.50 47.53 18.37
N VAL A 913 -1.74 47.55 19.48
CA VAL A 913 -2.29 47.78 20.83
C VAL A 913 -2.89 49.19 20.97
N ALA A 914 -2.34 50.17 20.26
CA ALA A 914 -2.89 51.53 20.18
C ALA A 914 -4.31 51.57 19.55
N LYS A 915 -4.69 50.56 18.76
CA LYS A 915 -6.04 50.44 18.17
C LYS A 915 -7.09 49.85 19.11
N LEU A 916 -6.68 49.28 20.25
CA LEU A 916 -7.59 48.73 21.26
C LEU A 916 -8.30 49.85 22.03
N SER A 917 -9.50 49.56 22.55
CA SER A 917 -10.23 50.53 23.38
C SER A 917 -9.44 50.85 24.66
N PRO A 918 -9.57 52.06 25.22
CA PRO A 918 -8.85 52.44 26.45
C PRO A 918 -9.18 51.52 27.63
N THR A 919 -10.40 50.98 27.68
CA THR A 919 -10.82 50.00 28.69
C THR A 919 -10.14 48.63 28.52
N GLN A 920 -9.98 48.16 27.28
CA GLN A 920 -9.25 46.92 26.97
C GLN A 920 -7.76 47.07 27.26
N ARG A 921 -7.16 48.20 26.89
CA ARG A 921 -5.74 48.50 27.14
C ARG A 921 -5.42 48.47 28.63
N THR A 922 -6.26 49.12 29.45
CA THR A 922 -6.10 49.15 30.91
C THR A 922 -6.31 47.79 31.58
N ALA A 923 -7.15 46.93 31.00
CA ALA A 923 -7.35 45.57 31.50
C ALA A 923 -6.16 44.66 31.15
N LEU A 924 -5.63 44.77 29.93
CA LEU A 924 -4.51 43.96 29.45
C LEU A 924 -3.16 44.40 30.04
N SER A 925 -2.97 45.69 30.37
CA SER A 925 -1.73 46.18 30.98
C SER A 925 -1.47 45.61 32.39
N LYS A 926 -2.50 45.11 33.07
CA LYS A 926 -2.38 44.44 34.39
C LYS A 926 -1.92 42.97 34.30
N LEU A 927 -1.84 42.45 33.07
CA LEU A 927 -1.62 41.03 32.81
C LEU A 927 -0.12 40.74 32.73
N THR A 928 0.46 40.30 33.84
CA THR A 928 1.83 39.77 33.90
C THR A 928 1.84 38.27 33.60
N PRO A 929 2.98 37.69 33.18
CA PRO A 929 3.13 36.24 33.02
C PRO A 929 2.61 35.42 34.22
N THR A 930 3.00 35.80 35.43
CA THR A 930 2.55 35.14 36.68
C THR A 930 1.05 35.32 36.92
N ASN A 931 0.52 36.53 36.72
CA ASN A 931 -0.92 36.81 36.89
C ASN A 931 -1.75 36.02 35.87
N ALA A 932 -1.27 35.86 34.65
CA ALA A 932 -1.93 35.10 33.60
C ALA A 932 -2.10 33.62 34.00
N VAL A 933 -1.06 33.00 34.57
CA VAL A 933 -1.14 31.62 35.08
C VAL A 933 -2.08 31.53 36.28
N LEU A 934 -2.04 32.50 37.20
CA LEU A 934 -2.96 32.56 38.34
C LEU A 934 -4.44 32.67 37.91
N LEU A 935 -4.72 33.36 36.80
CA LEU A 935 -6.06 33.40 36.21
C LEU A 935 -6.51 32.01 35.72
N VAL A 936 -5.62 31.23 35.10
CA VAL A 936 -5.93 29.84 34.68
C VAL A 936 -6.24 28.97 35.89
N VAL A 937 -5.41 29.03 36.95
CA VAL A 937 -5.62 28.27 38.18
C VAL A 937 -6.95 28.63 38.84
N SER A 938 -7.26 29.93 38.94
CA SER A 938 -8.49 30.41 39.56
C SER A 938 -9.72 29.99 38.76
N ALA A 939 -9.67 30.10 37.43
CA ALA A 939 -10.77 29.65 36.57
C ALA A 939 -11.00 28.13 36.68
N LEU A 940 -9.94 27.31 36.73
CA LEU A 940 -10.06 25.86 36.92
C LEU A 940 -10.73 25.52 38.26
N PHE A 941 -10.33 26.20 39.33
CA PHE A 941 -10.93 26.04 40.65
C PHE A 941 -12.43 26.39 40.61
N ASP A 942 -12.79 27.56 40.10
CA ASP A 942 -14.18 28.00 39.99
C ASP A 942 -15.03 27.00 39.19
N ARG A 943 -14.49 26.49 38.08
CA ARG A 943 -15.17 25.50 37.24
C ARG A 943 -15.37 24.16 37.95
N LEU A 944 -14.38 23.70 38.71
CA LEU A 944 -14.48 22.47 39.50
C LEU A 944 -15.56 22.59 40.58
N CYS A 945 -15.62 23.74 41.28
CA CYS A 945 -16.66 24.04 42.26
C CYS A 945 -18.06 24.05 41.62
N LEU A 946 -18.20 24.65 40.43
CA LEU A 946 -19.47 24.65 39.69
C LEU A 946 -19.92 23.24 39.27
N LEU A 947 -19.01 22.43 38.73
CA LEU A 947 -19.31 21.06 38.29
C LEU A 947 -19.72 20.14 39.45
N TRP A 948 -19.10 20.34 40.61
CA TRP A 948 -19.44 19.59 41.82
C TRP A 948 -20.83 19.93 42.37
N ASN A 949 -21.20 21.21 42.36
CA ASN A 949 -22.50 21.67 42.86
C ASN A 949 -23.69 21.32 41.94
N SER A 950 -23.43 20.89 40.69
CA SER A 950 -24.45 20.51 39.72
C SER A 950 -24.65 18.99 39.62
N THR A 951 -25.59 18.37 40.35
CA THR A 951 -26.34 17.16 39.88
C THR A 951 -27.55 16.82 40.77
N PRO A 952 -28.70 16.43 40.19
CA PRO A 952 -28.86 15.06 39.68
C PRO A 952 -29.52 14.98 38.29
N GLY A 953 -28.84 14.34 37.33
CA GLY A 953 -29.43 14.01 36.02
C GLY A 953 -28.43 13.63 34.90
N HIS A 954 -27.21 14.17 34.92
CA HIS A 954 -26.19 13.97 33.86
C HIS A 954 -24.88 13.34 34.40
N VAL A 955 -25.01 12.22 35.13
CA VAL A 955 -23.99 11.69 36.06
C VAL A 955 -22.63 11.36 35.42
N ARG A 956 -22.56 10.86 34.17
CA ARG A 956 -21.27 10.44 33.58
C ARG A 956 -20.46 11.57 32.94
N VAL A 957 -21.08 12.45 32.16
CA VAL A 957 -20.36 13.50 31.41
C VAL A 957 -19.80 14.58 32.36
N ALA A 958 -20.59 14.98 33.37
CA ALA A 958 -20.12 15.94 34.38
C ALA A 958 -18.97 15.37 35.21
N GLN A 959 -19.04 14.08 35.56
CA GLN A 959 -17.95 13.37 36.24
C GLN A 959 -16.69 13.32 35.37
N ASP A 960 -16.81 12.91 34.11
CA ASP A 960 -15.65 12.85 33.19
C ASP A 960 -14.99 14.23 32.98
N LEU A 961 -15.79 15.31 32.92
CA LEU A 961 -15.30 16.68 32.86
C LEU A 961 -14.62 17.10 34.16
N PHE A 962 -15.21 16.79 35.32
CA PHE A 962 -14.60 17.07 36.62
C PHE A 962 -13.25 16.38 36.76
N MET A 963 -13.16 15.08 36.44
CA MET A 963 -11.90 14.32 36.45
C MET A 963 -10.84 14.97 35.54
N SER A 964 -11.26 15.44 34.36
CA SER A 964 -10.35 16.06 33.39
C SER A 964 -9.81 17.41 33.89
N TYR A 965 -10.67 18.31 34.39
CA TYR A 965 -10.23 19.60 34.94
C TYR A 965 -9.40 19.44 36.22
N PHE A 966 -9.75 18.48 37.07
CA PHE A 966 -9.01 18.19 38.30
C PHE A 966 -7.62 17.64 37.97
N SER A 967 -7.50 16.76 36.98
CA SER A 967 -6.20 16.31 36.47
C SER A 967 -5.38 17.48 35.89
N GLY A 968 -6.04 18.39 35.16
CA GLY A 968 -5.42 19.64 34.68
C GLY A 968 -4.87 20.50 35.81
N LEU A 969 -5.64 20.70 36.90
CA LEU A 969 -5.20 21.43 38.09
C LEU A 969 -4.03 20.73 38.79
N CYS A 970 -4.07 19.41 38.94
CA CYS A 970 -2.98 18.62 39.52
C CYS A 970 -1.68 18.77 38.70
N ASN A 971 -1.77 18.75 37.37
CA ASN A 971 -0.61 18.91 36.49
C ASN A 971 0.11 20.27 36.67
N LEU A 972 -0.57 21.29 37.24
CA LEU A 972 0.02 22.59 37.58
C LEU A 972 0.84 22.59 38.88
N LEU A 973 0.83 21.51 39.68
CA LEU A 973 1.79 21.32 40.78
C LEU A 973 3.25 21.25 40.31
N GLN A 974 3.45 21.12 39.00
CA GLN A 974 4.77 21.07 38.35
C GLN A 974 5.20 22.42 37.77
N CYS A 975 4.47 23.50 38.06
CA CYS A 975 4.87 24.88 37.73
C CYS A 975 6.08 25.33 38.57
N THR A 976 6.77 26.38 38.11
CA THR A 976 8.00 26.85 38.77
C THR A 976 7.79 28.04 39.68
N SER A 977 6.72 28.82 39.47
CA SER A 977 6.46 30.03 40.24
C SER A 977 5.87 29.71 41.62
N THR A 978 6.53 30.13 42.70
CA THR A 978 6.05 29.99 44.08
C THR A 978 4.60 30.48 44.30
N PRO A 979 4.19 31.69 43.86
CA PRO A 979 2.81 32.14 44.04
C PRO A 979 1.79 31.27 43.29
N VAL A 980 2.16 30.74 42.12
CA VAL A 980 1.30 29.81 41.36
C VAL A 980 1.15 28.50 42.13
N LEU A 981 2.25 27.91 42.59
CA LEU A 981 2.24 26.67 43.35
C LEU A 981 1.43 26.77 44.64
N GLN A 982 1.58 27.86 45.40
CA GLN A 982 0.80 28.11 46.61
C GLN A 982 -0.70 28.17 46.31
N ARG A 983 -1.09 28.84 45.22
CA ARG A 983 -2.49 28.92 44.79
C ARG A 983 -3.04 27.56 44.36
N VAL A 984 -2.27 26.79 43.58
CA VAL A 984 -2.66 25.43 43.15
C VAL A 984 -2.84 24.50 44.36
N CYS A 985 -1.89 24.51 45.31
CA CYS A 985 -1.99 23.73 46.55
C CYS A 985 -3.25 24.11 47.35
N ALA A 986 -3.51 25.41 47.53
CA ALA A 986 -4.70 25.89 48.20
C ALA A 986 -5.99 25.48 47.49
N SER A 987 -6.02 25.51 46.16
CA SER A 987 -7.18 25.09 45.36
C SER A 987 -7.45 23.58 45.45
N ILE A 988 -6.41 22.74 45.39
CA ILE A 988 -6.56 21.28 45.56
C ILE A 988 -7.01 20.96 46.98
N GLU A 989 -6.41 21.60 47.98
CA GLU A 989 -6.76 21.42 49.38
C GLU A 989 -8.21 21.81 49.65
N ALA A 990 -8.69 22.95 49.14
CA ALA A 990 -10.08 23.35 49.26
C ALA A 990 -11.04 22.34 48.60
N ILE A 991 -10.70 21.81 47.42
CA ILE A 991 -11.53 20.80 46.75
C ILE A 991 -11.59 19.50 47.58
N GLU A 992 -10.45 18.97 47.99
CA GLU A 992 -10.36 17.70 48.72
C GLU A 992 -10.95 17.78 50.13
N VAL A 993 -10.66 18.84 50.87
CA VAL A 993 -11.02 18.99 52.29
C VAL A 993 -12.43 19.54 52.47
N GLU A 994 -12.85 20.51 51.65
CA GLU A 994 -14.12 21.22 51.85
C GLU A 994 -15.22 20.70 50.92
N HIS A 995 -14.95 20.57 49.61
CA HIS A 995 -15.99 20.23 48.64
C HIS A 995 -16.28 18.73 48.55
N LEU A 996 -15.26 17.86 48.60
CA LEU A 996 -15.44 16.41 48.51
C LEU A 996 -15.79 15.74 49.86
N ARG A 997 -16.02 16.53 50.91
CA ARG A 997 -16.31 16.06 52.26
C ARG A 997 -17.49 15.08 52.28
N GLY A 998 -17.27 13.88 52.83
CA GLY A 998 -18.28 12.82 52.91
C GLY A 998 -18.29 11.84 51.72
N SER A 999 -17.45 12.05 50.71
CA SER A 999 -17.28 11.15 49.56
C SER A 999 -15.95 10.38 49.62
N GLY A 1000 -15.71 9.64 50.71
CA GLY A 1000 -14.41 9.04 51.03
C GLY A 1000 -13.79 8.15 49.93
N ASN A 1001 -14.61 7.40 49.19
CA ASN A 1001 -14.13 6.58 48.06
C ASN A 1001 -13.60 7.43 46.89
N VAL A 1002 -14.20 8.60 46.64
CA VAL A 1002 -13.81 9.50 45.56
C VAL A 1002 -12.57 10.30 45.96
N GLN A 1003 -12.53 10.81 47.20
CA GLN A 1003 -11.35 11.46 47.79
C GLN A 1003 -10.12 10.54 47.75
N PHE A 1004 -10.27 9.26 48.10
CA PHE A 1004 -9.15 8.31 48.05
C PHE A 1004 -8.60 8.10 46.62
N GLN A 1005 -9.47 8.05 45.61
CA GLN A 1005 -9.05 7.93 44.22
C GLN A 1005 -8.30 9.19 43.74
N PHE A 1006 -8.75 10.37 44.13
CA PHE A 1006 -8.08 11.62 43.78
C PHE A 1006 -6.76 11.81 44.53
N LEU A 1007 -6.70 11.50 45.83
CA LEU A 1007 -5.46 11.49 46.59
C LEU A 1007 -4.41 10.58 45.97
N LYS A 1008 -4.80 9.41 45.45
CA LYS A 1008 -3.89 8.53 44.69
C LYS A 1008 -3.36 9.20 43.43
N HIS A 1009 -4.21 9.94 42.69
CA HIS A 1009 -3.77 10.68 41.52
C HIS A 1009 -2.84 11.84 41.88
N VAL A 1010 -3.19 12.64 42.89
CA VAL A 1010 -2.35 13.73 43.41
C VAL A 1010 -0.99 13.18 43.86
N SER A 1011 -0.97 12.09 44.63
CA SER A 1011 0.27 11.41 45.03
C SER A 1011 1.15 11.07 43.83
N ALA A 1012 0.58 10.44 42.80
CA ALA A 1012 1.33 10.08 41.60
C ALA A 1012 1.90 11.30 40.87
N VAL A 1013 1.19 12.43 40.86
CA VAL A 1013 1.70 13.68 40.28
C VAL A 1013 2.80 14.30 41.14
N VAL A 1014 2.64 14.32 42.48
CA VAL A 1014 3.65 14.80 43.44
C VAL A 1014 4.95 14.00 43.32
N ASP A 1015 4.87 12.69 43.11
CA ASP A 1015 6.05 11.83 42.90
C ASP A 1015 6.85 12.24 41.65
N THR A 1016 6.16 12.74 40.61
CA THR A 1016 6.77 13.23 39.37
C THR A 1016 7.33 14.65 39.44
N VAL A 1017 7.04 15.42 40.51
CA VAL A 1017 7.58 16.78 40.69
C VAL A 1017 9.10 16.71 40.85
N GLN A 1018 9.79 17.60 40.13
CA GLN A 1018 11.24 17.78 40.17
C GLN A 1018 11.59 19.23 40.47
N GLY A 1019 12.75 19.48 41.07
CA GLY A 1019 13.23 20.82 41.37
C GLY A 1019 13.02 21.28 42.83
N PRO A 1020 13.32 22.55 43.14
CA PRO A 1020 13.42 23.06 44.51
C PRO A 1020 12.09 23.08 45.27
N SER A 1021 10.95 23.09 44.56
CA SER A 1021 9.61 23.09 45.15
C SER A 1021 9.15 21.69 45.62
N LYS A 1022 9.85 20.61 45.28
CA LYS A 1022 9.43 19.23 45.57
C LYS A 1022 9.20 18.98 47.06
N VAL A 1023 10.12 19.43 47.91
CA VAL A 1023 10.06 19.19 49.36
C VAL A 1023 8.82 19.87 49.96
N GLY A 1024 8.59 21.14 49.61
CA GLY A 1024 7.41 21.89 50.09
C GLY A 1024 6.08 21.28 49.63
N ILE A 1025 6.00 20.79 48.40
CA ILE A 1025 4.80 20.14 47.87
C ILE A 1025 4.57 18.77 48.53
N ALA A 1026 5.63 17.98 48.75
CA ALA A 1026 5.52 16.69 49.43
C ALA A 1026 5.07 16.86 50.90
N GLU A 1027 5.62 17.82 51.62
CA GLU A 1027 5.19 18.14 52.99
C GLU A 1027 3.74 18.64 53.04
N TRP A 1028 3.34 19.49 52.09
CA TRP A 1028 1.95 19.92 51.97
C TRP A 1028 1.02 18.73 51.71
N PHE A 1029 1.36 17.84 50.77
CA PHE A 1029 0.56 16.67 50.46
C PHE A 1029 0.38 15.74 51.66
N LEU A 1030 1.45 15.48 52.42
CA LEU A 1030 1.38 14.67 53.64
C LEU A 1030 0.45 15.30 54.70
N LYS A 1031 0.55 16.62 54.92
CA LYS A 1031 -0.33 17.36 55.84
C LYS A 1031 -1.79 17.32 55.39
N MET A 1032 -2.05 17.49 54.09
CA MET A 1032 -3.39 17.40 53.51
C MET A 1032 -3.98 15.99 53.66
N ASN A 1033 -3.20 14.95 53.32
CA ASN A 1033 -3.63 13.56 53.44
C ASN A 1033 -3.95 13.19 54.90
N GLN A 1034 -3.12 13.62 55.86
CA GLN A 1034 -3.38 13.44 57.29
C GLN A 1034 -4.72 14.09 57.70
N ARG A 1035 -4.99 15.34 57.26
CA ARG A 1035 -6.25 16.04 57.56
C ARG A 1035 -7.47 15.28 57.02
N ILE A 1036 -7.38 14.75 55.80
CA ILE A 1036 -8.49 14.01 55.16
C ILE A 1036 -8.72 12.67 55.87
N GLN A 1037 -7.66 11.97 56.27
CA GLN A 1037 -7.76 10.74 57.06
C GLN A 1037 -8.42 10.99 58.43
N GLU A 1038 -7.99 12.05 59.13
CA GLU A 1038 -8.59 12.46 60.41
C GLU A 1038 -10.08 12.85 60.26
N GLN A 1039 -10.46 13.46 59.14
CA GLN A 1039 -11.85 13.84 58.84
C GLN A 1039 -12.76 12.66 58.48
N ASN A 1040 -12.26 11.67 57.73
CA ASN A 1040 -13.06 10.54 57.27
C ASN A 1040 -13.15 9.39 58.28
N TYR A 1041 -12.11 9.18 59.10
CA TYR A 1041 -12.03 8.04 60.01
C TYR A 1041 -11.89 8.42 61.50
N GLY A 1042 -11.79 9.72 61.82
CA GLY A 1042 -11.59 10.22 63.18
C GLY A 1042 -10.15 10.06 63.68
N LYS A 1043 -9.78 10.84 64.71
CA LYS A 1043 -8.40 10.96 65.27
C LYS A 1043 -7.77 9.64 65.78
N HIS A 1044 -8.49 8.52 65.80
CA HIS A 1044 -8.07 7.24 66.38
C HIS A 1044 -8.35 6.00 65.52
N SER A 1045 -8.64 6.15 64.22
CA SER A 1045 -8.71 4.99 63.32
C SER A 1045 -7.32 4.38 63.11
N LYS A 1046 -7.21 3.05 63.24
CA LYS A 1046 -5.99 2.26 62.97
C LYS A 1046 -5.95 1.68 61.56
N LEU A 1047 -6.85 2.12 60.67
CA LEU A 1047 -6.83 1.84 59.23
C LEU A 1047 -6.04 2.91 58.49
#